data_AF-A0A534S7Q6-F1
#
_entry.id   AF-A0A534S7Q6-F1
#
_cell.length_a   1.000
_cell.length_b   1.000
_cell.length_c   1.000
_cell.angle_alpha   90.00
_cell.angle_beta   90.00
_cell.angle_gamma   90.00
#
_symmetry.space_group_name_H-M   'P 1'
#
loop_
_entity.id
_entity.type
_entity.pdbx_description
1 polymer ?
#
loop_
_entity_poly.entity_id
_entity_poly.type
_entity_poly.pdbx_seq_one_letter_code
_entity_poly.pdbx_strand_id
1 'polypeptide(L)'
;MSLLSPAQKIRPKGERCYMTSSARRVQSISSLLCGVVLSAGVLSARVGETATYYVAVIGSDSNTCTQVQNPSTPKRTINAALNCLGTAAYAGAGHTVEVAAGTYTETINNNLPGGSSWSAPFTLTAAALGTVVIQPPVGAARCLLIAAAGSQYAILSGLVCDEGIKISDSASGTARFIRLQDIEIKNAKHHGLLVIRSTDNEFIRLTVHDNGTTDDVDNGIYVGEASHRALIANSLVYNNHAAGIRVYSTTTPPDGCIVQTNRSYANGTSGLVLSATNTLAYNNVIYNNHTAAGNLLGSTRSGLKVGGISSGVTLHHNTVYGQQANTGDKGVEVASGVVTTEVRNNIAYNNGQNLTNSGTNTLLANNLTTDPQFVDAPNTDFHLQSTSAAIDAGATLPDVPTDYDGNPRPQGPAYDIGAYEFGSGAVTFDFSLSNGGNQAVTRGASVSSPISATLVSGTAQAVSFTASGLPPEVIASFAPVSCPPPCAPTLAITTSASTSLGTYTIIVTGTGGSGAKTTSFQLTVNAPAPPSPPPPGETPANFTVAFIGDQGTNSNSGAVLLLIKNKGAQLVIHSGDLAYDNEPTAFDNMVTNILGSEFPYLVSRGNHDIAAWGGPTGYQALLQARLDRYNNDPVTPSSDRIICTGSDLGLKSSCTYRGLRVLLIDPTAFSDEDLYIQQELANSTAIWNVCSWLYQENAIQIGVKSDAVGWADYEECRKGGAIIATAHAHSYARTRTLANIQTQTVDAAWPDANALRVVPGSTFVFGAGLGGKSIESQDRCLPTTFPYGCNGEWAKVYTSDQSAQFGVLFITFNVDGDAKKARGEFFNITDPPTLIDSFTLTADPSASSPICGDGLVAGSEQCDLGAHNGQAGFCCSATCQLNSVATVCRAAVGACDVAETCTGSSAYCPANTYKDSSTVCRPVAGACDVAETCTGSSAYCPADTYKASSTVCRPASGACDVAEMCTGTSAYCPANGFQPDGTACDDGTAATCNDHCTVGSCAGSTTSC
;
A
#
# COMPACT_ATOMS: atom_id res chain seq x y z
N MET A 1 86.35 3.58 32.16
CA MET A 1 85.92 2.81 33.34
C MET A 1 84.65 3.45 33.86
N SER A 2 83.48 2.84 34.03
CA SER A 2 82.90 1.54 33.67
C SER A 2 81.40 1.65 34.04
N LEU A 3 80.51 1.17 33.15
CA LEU A 3 79.23 0.43 33.43
C LEU A 3 78.09 1.20 34.19
N LEU A 4 76.77 1.07 33.98
CA LEU A 4 75.84 0.23 33.19
C LEU A 4 74.43 0.93 33.18
N SER A 5 73.54 0.52 32.25
CA SER A 5 72.15 0.94 32.01
C SER A 5 71.10 0.07 32.78
N PRO A 6 69.78 0.02 32.46
CA PRO A 6 68.73 1.07 32.36
C PRO A 6 67.40 0.69 33.10
N ALA A 7 66.48 1.64 33.28
CA ALA A 7 65.03 1.34 33.40
C ALA A 7 64.17 2.52 32.91
N GLN A 8 63.46 2.32 31.80
CA GLN A 8 62.51 3.26 31.19
C GLN A 8 61.21 3.31 31.99
N LYS A 9 60.79 4.51 32.40
CA LYS A 9 59.41 4.85 32.73
C LYS A 9 58.81 5.61 31.54
N ILE A 10 57.75 5.06 30.96
CA ILE A 10 56.87 5.80 30.05
C ILE A 10 55.69 6.32 30.87
N ARG A 11 55.48 7.64 30.84
CA ARG A 11 54.21 8.31 31.16
C ARG A 11 53.95 9.40 30.11
N PRO A 12 52.67 9.77 29.91
CA PRO A 12 52.16 10.30 28.65
C PRO A 12 52.29 11.83 28.55
N LYS A 13 52.36 12.33 27.31
CA LYS A 13 52.13 13.73 26.94
C LYS A 13 51.19 13.67 25.71
N GLY A 14 50.02 14.30 25.69
CA GLY A 14 49.75 15.67 26.10
C GLY A 14 49.93 16.55 24.86
N GLU A 15 48.81 16.85 24.20
CA GLU A 15 48.71 17.69 22.99
C GLU A 15 49.48 19.00 23.12
N ARG A 16 50.24 19.36 22.07
CA ARG A 16 50.68 20.74 21.82
C ARG A 16 50.74 21.01 20.33
N CYS A 17 49.95 21.99 19.89
CA CYS A 17 50.23 22.78 18.69
C CYS A 17 51.62 23.41 18.79
N TYR A 18 52.40 23.35 17.70
CA TYR A 18 53.55 24.21 17.47
C TYR A 18 53.44 24.87 16.09
N MET A 19 53.22 26.18 16.10
CA MET A 19 53.68 27.09 15.06
C MET A 19 55.06 27.62 15.47
N THR A 20 56.06 27.53 14.58
CA THR A 20 57.27 28.37 14.51
C THR A 20 57.72 28.37 13.04
N SER A 21 57.45 29.41 12.26
CA SER A 21 58.21 30.67 12.08
C SER A 21 59.38 30.58 11.09
N SER A 22 59.16 31.07 9.86
CA SER A 22 60.17 31.73 9.03
C SER A 22 59.54 32.95 8.37
N ALA A 23 59.99 34.13 8.78
CA ALA A 23 59.50 35.43 8.31
C ALA A 23 60.27 35.92 7.08
N ARG A 24 59.58 36.61 6.14
CA ARG A 24 59.75 38.05 5.80
C ARG A 24 59.33 38.38 4.36
N ARG A 25 58.50 39.44 4.26
CA ARG A 25 58.47 40.56 3.27
C ARG A 25 58.20 40.19 1.79
N VAL A 26 57.46 40.91 0.94
CA VAL A 26 56.89 42.28 0.90
C VAL A 26 56.00 42.39 -0.38
N GLN A 27 54.92 43.21 -0.33
CA GLN A 27 54.23 44.00 -1.40
C GLN A 27 53.92 43.36 -2.79
N SER A 28 52.66 43.25 -3.20
CA SER A 28 51.74 44.24 -3.83
C SER A 28 51.72 44.21 -5.38
N ILE A 29 50.50 44.05 -5.92
CA ILE A 29 49.93 44.71 -7.13
C ILE A 29 50.47 44.31 -8.54
N SER A 30 49.58 43.62 -9.25
CA SER A 30 49.08 43.82 -10.63
C SER A 30 49.97 43.73 -11.89
N SER A 31 49.40 42.94 -12.83
CA SER A 31 49.25 43.16 -14.28
C SER A 31 50.43 42.97 -15.25
N LEU A 32 50.35 41.93 -16.11
CA LEU A 32 50.28 41.98 -17.60
C LEU A 32 50.34 40.53 -18.15
N LEU A 33 49.26 40.02 -18.77
CA LEU A 33 49.06 39.78 -20.21
C LEU A 33 49.81 38.60 -20.88
N CYS A 34 48.98 37.78 -21.55
CA CYS A 34 49.22 36.99 -22.76
C CYS A 34 50.09 35.69 -22.72
N GLY A 35 49.39 34.54 -22.77
CA GLY A 35 49.25 33.79 -24.03
C GLY A 35 50.32 32.75 -24.43
N VAL A 36 49.94 31.46 -24.26
CA VAL A 36 50.29 30.24 -25.05
C VAL A 36 51.77 29.74 -24.89
N VAL A 37 52.12 28.48 -24.58
CA VAL A 37 51.79 27.16 -25.16
C VAL A 37 52.20 26.05 -24.15
N LEU A 38 51.50 24.91 -24.23
CA LEU A 38 51.67 23.66 -23.49
C LEU A 38 53.13 23.18 -23.29
N SER A 39 53.39 22.61 -22.11
CA SER A 39 54.06 21.31 -21.99
C SER A 39 53.64 20.62 -20.69
N ALA A 40 53.24 19.35 -20.83
CA ALA A 40 52.76 18.48 -19.76
C ALA A 40 53.88 18.07 -18.81
N GLY A 41 53.56 17.96 -17.52
CA GLY A 41 54.44 17.31 -16.56
C GLY A 41 54.20 17.68 -15.11
N VAL A 42 53.42 16.83 -14.44
CA VAL A 42 53.33 16.69 -12.97
C VAL A 42 52.56 17.80 -12.24
N LEU A 43 51.23 17.78 -12.37
CA LEU A 43 50.36 18.36 -11.35
C LEU A 43 50.40 17.47 -10.10
N SER A 44 50.74 18.07 -8.97
CA SER A 44 50.29 17.62 -7.65
C SER A 44 48.80 17.27 -7.71
N ALA A 45 48.44 16.08 -7.24
CA ALA A 45 47.04 15.72 -7.04
C ALA A 45 46.39 16.77 -6.13
N ARG A 46 45.46 17.54 -6.70
CA ARG A 46 44.51 18.32 -5.92
C ARG A 46 43.76 17.34 -5.01
N VAL A 47 43.60 17.70 -3.75
CA VAL A 47 42.59 17.09 -2.86
C VAL A 47 41.26 17.21 -3.61
N GLY A 48 40.70 16.08 -4.06
CA GLY A 48 39.41 16.05 -4.74
C GLY A 48 38.30 16.48 -3.80
N GLU A 49 37.25 17.11 -4.33
CA GLU A 49 36.05 17.44 -3.56
C GLU A 49 35.44 16.18 -2.94
N THR A 50 35.16 16.23 -1.63
CA THR A 50 34.41 15.19 -0.92
C THR A 50 33.03 15.06 -1.54
N ALA A 51 32.54 13.83 -1.74
CA ALA A 51 31.25 13.57 -2.38
C ALA A 51 30.52 12.39 -1.74
N THR A 52 29.19 12.44 -1.79
CA THR A 52 28.29 11.35 -1.37
C THR A 52 27.74 10.64 -2.61
N TYR A 53 27.71 9.32 -2.57
CA TYR A 53 27.20 8.44 -3.62
C TYR A 53 25.99 7.68 -3.07
N TYR A 54 24.84 7.78 -3.74
CA TYR A 54 23.58 7.23 -3.24
C TYR A 54 23.28 5.85 -3.84
N VAL A 55 22.78 4.94 -3.01
CA VAL A 55 22.38 3.58 -3.38
C VAL A 55 20.95 3.33 -2.93
N ALA A 56 20.09 2.77 -3.79
CA ALA A 56 18.70 2.41 -3.46
C ALA A 56 18.28 1.18 -4.25
N VAL A 57 17.45 0.30 -3.69
CA VAL A 57 16.97 -0.91 -4.38
C VAL A 57 16.21 -0.62 -5.69
N ILE A 58 15.58 0.56 -5.79
CA ILE A 58 14.92 1.07 -7.00
C ILE A 58 15.87 1.72 -8.02
N GLY A 59 17.16 1.85 -7.67
CA GLY A 59 18.17 2.53 -8.48
C GLY A 59 18.55 1.76 -9.75
N SER A 60 19.55 2.30 -10.46
CA SER A 60 20.12 1.68 -11.66
C SER A 60 21.64 1.69 -11.64
N ASP A 61 22.26 0.53 -11.87
CA ASP A 61 23.71 0.43 -11.97
C ASP A 61 24.29 1.03 -13.26
N SER A 62 23.42 1.32 -14.24
CA SER A 62 23.78 2.08 -15.44
C SER A 62 23.99 3.58 -15.18
N ASN A 63 23.53 4.12 -14.04
CA ASN A 63 23.74 5.52 -13.69
C ASN A 63 25.24 5.81 -13.59
N THR A 64 25.71 6.88 -14.19
CA THR A 64 27.14 7.25 -14.17
C THR A 64 27.59 7.67 -12.76
N CYS A 65 28.89 7.63 -12.51
CA CYS A 65 29.46 7.98 -11.20
C CYS A 65 29.22 9.44 -10.77
N THR A 66 28.93 10.33 -11.72
CA THR A 66 28.51 11.71 -11.43
C THR A 66 27.02 11.79 -11.12
N GLN A 67 26.16 11.04 -11.85
CA GLN A 67 24.72 11.04 -11.61
C GLN A 67 24.38 10.53 -10.20
N VAL A 68 25.10 9.54 -9.72
CA VAL A 68 24.80 8.90 -8.43
C VAL A 68 25.19 9.76 -7.22
N GLN A 69 25.75 10.94 -7.45
CA GLN A 69 25.91 11.98 -6.43
C GLN A 69 24.64 12.81 -6.21
N ASN A 70 23.58 12.54 -6.99
CA ASN A 70 22.22 13.04 -6.76
C ASN A 70 21.36 11.90 -6.20
N PRO A 71 20.66 12.09 -5.06
CA PRO A 71 19.83 11.05 -4.45
C PRO A 71 18.66 10.58 -5.33
N SER A 72 18.25 11.34 -6.35
CA SER A 72 17.20 10.94 -7.30
C SER A 72 17.67 9.96 -8.39
N THR A 73 18.99 9.77 -8.53
CA THR A 73 19.58 8.85 -9.52
C THR A 73 20.58 7.88 -8.88
N PRO A 74 20.16 7.10 -7.86
CA PRO A 74 21.06 6.24 -7.11
C PRO A 74 21.52 5.03 -7.92
N LYS A 75 22.65 4.42 -7.53
CA LYS A 75 23.00 3.06 -7.95
C LYS A 75 21.98 2.06 -7.40
N ARG A 76 21.83 0.92 -8.06
CA ARG A 76 21.00 -0.19 -7.56
C ARG A 76 21.75 -0.99 -6.50
N THR A 77 23.03 -1.25 -6.74
CA THR A 77 23.88 -2.08 -5.87
C THR A 77 24.95 -1.25 -5.18
N ILE A 78 25.34 -1.70 -3.99
CA ILE A 78 26.43 -1.11 -3.23
C ILE A 78 27.74 -1.29 -4.00
N ASN A 79 27.98 -2.48 -4.57
CA ASN A 79 29.16 -2.73 -5.39
C ASN A 79 29.30 -1.76 -6.57
N ALA A 80 28.21 -1.40 -7.25
CA ALA A 80 28.27 -0.42 -8.34
C ALA A 80 28.63 0.99 -7.87
N ALA A 81 28.24 1.39 -6.66
CA ALA A 81 28.67 2.67 -6.08
C ALA A 81 30.13 2.62 -5.63
N LEU A 82 30.58 1.53 -5.01
CA LEU A 82 31.98 1.36 -4.64
C LEU A 82 32.92 1.37 -5.88
N ASN A 83 32.47 0.78 -6.99
CA ASN A 83 33.19 0.80 -8.27
C ASN A 83 33.40 2.21 -8.84
N CYS A 84 32.57 3.19 -8.46
CA CYS A 84 32.75 4.58 -8.87
C CYS A 84 33.94 5.26 -8.20
N LEU A 85 34.34 4.78 -7.03
CA LEU A 85 35.50 5.26 -6.28
C LEU A 85 36.75 4.45 -6.64
N GLY A 86 36.59 3.16 -6.90
CA GLY A 86 37.69 2.24 -7.19
C GLY A 86 38.51 1.87 -5.95
N THR A 87 39.55 1.06 -6.14
CA THR A 87 40.33 0.44 -5.05
C THR A 87 41.78 0.93 -4.98
N ALA A 88 42.13 2.00 -5.70
CA ALA A 88 43.42 2.64 -5.57
C ALA A 88 43.62 3.15 -4.14
N ALA A 89 44.87 3.19 -3.68
CA ALA A 89 45.18 3.66 -2.33
C ALA A 89 44.59 5.07 -2.11
N TYR A 90 43.80 5.21 -1.04
CA TYR A 90 43.16 6.46 -0.64
C TYR A 90 42.07 6.98 -1.57
N ALA A 91 41.60 6.20 -2.54
CA ALA A 91 40.57 6.62 -3.49
C ALA A 91 39.21 6.95 -2.83
N GLY A 92 38.96 6.47 -1.62
CA GLY A 92 37.75 6.78 -0.85
C GLY A 92 37.90 7.92 0.16
N ALA A 93 39.05 8.61 0.20
CA ALA A 93 39.33 9.60 1.25
C ALA A 93 38.29 10.74 1.28
N GLY A 94 37.52 10.81 2.37
CA GLY A 94 36.48 11.82 2.59
C GLY A 94 35.18 11.57 1.82
N HIS A 95 35.08 10.49 1.04
CA HIS A 95 33.88 10.13 0.31
C HIS A 95 32.92 9.29 1.16
N THR A 96 31.63 9.42 0.88
CA THR A 96 30.56 8.65 1.53
C THR A 96 29.76 7.88 0.50
N VAL A 97 29.43 6.63 0.79
CA VAL A 97 28.35 5.88 0.12
C VAL A 97 27.19 5.79 1.11
N GLU A 98 26.07 6.40 0.77
CA GLU A 98 24.85 6.37 1.57
C GLU A 98 23.84 5.39 0.95
N VAL A 99 23.38 4.44 1.75
CA VAL A 99 22.53 3.34 1.30
C VAL A 99 21.13 3.50 1.88
N ALA A 100 20.13 3.67 1.01
CA ALA A 100 18.73 3.73 1.41
C ALA A 100 18.25 2.39 1.96
N ALA A 101 17.20 2.43 2.79
CA ALA A 101 16.61 1.22 3.36
C ALA A 101 16.17 0.21 2.28
N GLY A 102 16.38 -1.07 2.56
CA GLY A 102 16.07 -2.16 1.64
C GLY A 102 17.00 -3.35 1.82
N THR A 103 16.68 -4.43 1.12
CA THR A 103 17.48 -5.65 1.07
C THR A 103 18.28 -5.70 -0.23
N TYR A 104 19.61 -5.76 -0.10
CA TYR A 104 20.57 -5.78 -1.19
C TYR A 104 21.11 -7.18 -1.37
N THR A 105 20.69 -7.84 -2.45
CA THR A 105 21.10 -9.21 -2.76
C THR A 105 22.49 -9.25 -3.42
N GLU A 106 23.53 -9.03 -2.61
CA GLU A 106 24.92 -8.98 -3.08
C GLU A 106 25.93 -9.39 -2.01
N THR A 107 27.17 -9.64 -2.43
CA THR A 107 28.33 -9.75 -1.56
C THR A 107 29.33 -8.66 -1.92
N ILE A 108 29.85 -7.95 -0.93
CA ILE A 108 30.90 -6.97 -1.15
C ILE A 108 32.26 -7.67 -0.95
N ASN A 109 33.00 -7.89 -2.04
CA ASN A 109 34.25 -8.65 -2.00
C ASN A 109 35.44 -7.80 -2.47
N ASN A 110 36.31 -7.42 -1.53
CA ASN A 110 37.56 -6.68 -1.80
C ASN A 110 37.36 -5.36 -2.57
N ASN A 111 36.16 -4.80 -2.48
CA ASN A 111 35.77 -3.60 -3.23
C ASN A 111 35.64 -2.37 -2.33
N LEU A 112 36.08 -2.45 -1.06
CA LEU A 112 35.97 -1.35 -0.13
C LEU A 112 37.11 -0.33 -0.37
N PRO A 113 36.81 0.91 -0.79
CA PRO A 113 37.81 1.95 -0.91
C PRO A 113 38.37 2.31 0.48
N GLY A 114 39.64 2.72 0.53
CA GLY A 114 40.22 3.25 1.76
C GLY A 114 40.22 4.77 1.79
N GLY A 115 40.11 5.33 2.98
CA GLY A 115 40.45 6.71 3.29
C GLY A 115 41.93 6.90 3.58
N SER A 116 42.36 8.14 3.78
CA SER A 116 43.77 8.49 4.05
C SER A 116 44.11 8.65 5.53
N SER A 117 43.10 8.86 6.37
CA SER A 117 43.21 9.04 7.82
C SER A 117 41.83 8.96 8.48
N TRP A 118 41.76 8.87 9.81
CA TRP A 118 40.48 9.00 10.54
C TRP A 118 39.79 10.38 10.38
N SER A 119 40.54 11.42 10.00
CA SER A 119 39.96 12.75 9.64
C SER A 119 39.47 12.83 8.19
N ALA A 120 39.82 11.87 7.35
CA ALA A 120 39.35 11.75 5.97
C ALA A 120 39.09 10.27 5.63
N PRO A 121 38.16 9.62 6.36
CA PRO A 121 37.85 8.21 6.15
C PRO A 121 37.03 8.04 4.87
N PHE A 122 37.02 6.83 4.34
CA PHE A 122 35.91 6.39 3.49
C PHE A 122 34.74 5.98 4.39
N THR A 123 33.52 6.38 4.05
CA THR A 123 32.32 6.03 4.83
C THR A 123 31.33 5.26 3.97
N LEU A 124 30.87 4.10 4.45
CA LEU A 124 29.70 3.39 3.92
C LEU A 124 28.64 3.35 5.03
N THR A 125 27.53 4.03 4.83
CA THR A 125 26.52 4.21 5.88
C THR A 125 25.11 3.95 5.36
N ALA A 126 24.24 3.42 6.22
CA ALA A 126 22.81 3.47 5.98
C ALA A 126 22.30 4.92 6.03
N ALA A 127 21.26 5.21 5.25
CA ALA A 127 20.49 6.44 5.33
C ALA A 127 19.70 6.49 6.66
N ALA A 128 19.34 7.69 7.11
CA ALA A 128 18.78 7.92 8.45
C ALA A 128 17.42 7.23 8.74
N LEU A 129 16.73 6.73 7.72
CA LEU A 129 15.39 6.15 7.82
C LEU A 129 15.37 4.73 7.27
N GLY A 130 15.05 3.76 8.13
CA GLY A 130 14.87 2.34 7.80
C GLY A 130 16.14 1.49 7.91
N THR A 131 16.02 0.21 7.57
CA THR A 131 17.10 -0.79 7.74
C THR A 131 17.72 -1.15 6.39
N VAL A 132 19.06 -1.18 6.33
CA VAL A 132 19.82 -1.67 5.17
C VAL A 132 20.29 -3.08 5.45
N VAL A 133 19.74 -4.06 4.72
CA VAL A 133 20.13 -5.47 4.85
C VAL A 133 20.97 -5.87 3.65
N ILE A 134 22.22 -6.28 3.88
CA ILE A 134 23.04 -6.95 2.86
C ILE A 134 22.79 -8.44 3.02
N GLN A 135 22.09 -9.03 2.05
CA GLN A 135 21.69 -10.43 2.06
C GLN A 135 22.36 -11.16 0.90
N PRO A 136 23.47 -11.88 1.13
CA PRO A 136 24.17 -12.57 0.06
C PRO A 136 23.30 -13.63 -0.63
N PRO A 137 23.54 -13.92 -1.93
CA PRO A 137 22.91 -15.03 -2.61
C PRO A 137 23.12 -16.36 -1.87
N VAL A 138 22.14 -17.27 -1.97
CA VAL A 138 22.21 -18.60 -1.34
C VAL A 138 23.50 -19.32 -1.74
N GLY A 139 24.29 -19.71 -0.73
CA GLY A 139 25.57 -20.40 -0.93
C GLY A 139 26.80 -19.48 -0.87
N ALA A 140 26.62 -18.16 -0.80
CA ALA A 140 27.71 -17.26 -0.45
C ALA A 140 28.24 -17.56 0.97
N ALA A 141 29.52 -17.27 1.19
CA ALA A 141 30.25 -17.60 2.42
C ALA A 141 30.49 -16.40 3.35
N ARG A 142 29.87 -15.26 3.06
CA ARG A 142 29.96 -13.97 3.77
C ARG A 142 29.15 -12.89 3.05
N CYS A 143 28.78 -11.83 3.75
CA CYS A 143 28.27 -10.61 3.13
C CYS A 143 29.37 -9.59 2.80
N LEU A 144 30.47 -9.60 3.55
CA LEU A 144 31.59 -8.69 3.33
C LEU A 144 32.96 -9.37 3.48
N LEU A 145 33.84 -9.15 2.51
CA LEU A 145 35.27 -9.47 2.57
C LEU A 145 36.11 -8.21 2.38
N ILE A 146 36.89 -7.84 3.40
CA ILE A 146 37.83 -6.73 3.36
C ILE A 146 39.25 -7.31 3.45
N ALA A 147 39.91 -7.45 2.30
CA ALA A 147 41.29 -7.93 2.27
C ALA A 147 42.25 -7.16 1.34
N ALA A 148 41.77 -6.15 0.62
CA ALA A 148 42.63 -5.35 -0.24
C ALA A 148 43.55 -4.43 0.60
N ALA A 149 44.81 -4.32 0.19
CA ALA A 149 45.80 -3.46 0.88
C ALA A 149 45.40 -1.97 0.91
N GLY A 150 44.58 -1.55 -0.06
CA GLY A 150 44.05 -0.19 -0.13
C GLY A 150 42.87 0.06 0.82
N SER A 151 42.24 -0.98 1.38
CA SER A 151 41.11 -0.86 2.30
C SER A 151 41.62 -0.53 3.71
N GLN A 152 41.80 0.76 3.98
CA GLN A 152 42.21 1.30 5.27
C GLN A 152 41.50 2.61 5.58
N TYR A 153 41.37 2.97 6.86
CA TYR A 153 40.62 4.15 7.31
C TYR A 153 39.21 4.19 6.71
N ALA A 154 38.45 3.13 6.95
CA ALA A 154 37.09 2.98 6.46
C ALA A 154 36.12 2.80 7.62
N ILE A 155 34.99 3.51 7.56
CA ILE A 155 33.90 3.43 8.53
C ILE A 155 32.70 2.79 7.83
N LEU A 156 32.21 1.68 8.38
CA LEU A 156 30.95 1.08 7.98
C LEU A 156 29.95 1.23 9.12
N SER A 157 28.74 1.74 8.82
CA SER A 157 27.78 2.10 9.85
C SER A 157 26.32 1.83 9.50
N GLY A 158 25.54 1.33 10.46
CA GLY A 158 24.07 1.22 10.36
C GLY A 158 23.57 0.09 9.45
N LEU A 159 24.39 -0.92 9.20
CA LEU A 159 24.09 -2.01 8.26
C LEU A 159 23.70 -3.29 9.00
N VAL A 160 22.85 -4.10 8.38
CA VAL A 160 22.59 -5.50 8.77
C VAL A 160 23.26 -6.41 7.76
N CYS A 161 24.15 -7.28 8.21
CA CYS A 161 24.80 -8.30 7.41
C CYS A 161 24.15 -9.65 7.73
N ASP A 162 23.35 -10.18 6.79
CA ASP A 162 22.67 -11.48 6.90
C ASP A 162 23.58 -12.62 6.41
N GLU A 163 24.83 -12.59 6.89
CA GLU A 163 25.91 -13.57 6.77
C GLU A 163 27.14 -13.01 7.54
N GLY A 164 28.28 -13.70 7.53
CA GLY A 164 29.49 -13.24 8.21
C GLY A 164 30.24 -12.11 7.50
N ILE A 165 31.11 -11.43 8.24
CA ILE A 165 32.09 -10.46 7.77
C ILE A 165 33.50 -11.03 7.97
N LYS A 166 34.36 -10.92 6.95
CA LYS A 166 35.78 -11.27 7.07
C LYS A 166 36.69 -10.09 6.78
N ILE A 167 37.62 -9.81 7.69
CA ILE A 167 38.72 -8.86 7.54
C ILE A 167 40.04 -9.66 7.61
N SER A 168 40.84 -9.60 6.55
CA SER A 168 42.06 -10.39 6.46
C SER A 168 43.12 -9.66 5.66
N ASP A 169 44.36 -10.13 5.69
CA ASP A 169 45.25 -9.82 4.58
C ASP A 169 44.85 -10.60 3.30
N SER A 170 45.25 -10.05 2.15
CA SER A 170 45.29 -10.76 0.87
C SER A 170 46.74 -11.01 0.48
N ALA A 171 46.97 -11.82 -0.56
CA ALA A 171 48.31 -12.03 -1.14
C ALA A 171 48.99 -10.73 -1.63
N SER A 172 48.28 -9.58 -1.65
CA SER A 172 48.75 -8.27 -2.14
C SER A 172 48.84 -7.18 -1.05
N GLY A 173 48.62 -7.48 0.24
CA GLY A 173 48.81 -6.56 1.37
C GLY A 173 47.62 -6.46 2.34
N THR A 174 47.80 -5.72 3.45
CA THR A 174 47.00 -5.82 4.69
C THR A 174 45.92 -4.74 4.86
N ALA A 175 44.65 -5.14 4.95
CA ALA A 175 43.57 -4.29 5.45
C ALA A 175 43.78 -3.97 6.95
N ARG A 176 43.50 -2.73 7.36
CA ARG A 176 43.76 -2.20 8.72
C ARG A 176 43.01 -0.89 8.94
N PHE A 177 42.89 -0.41 10.17
CA PHE A 177 42.12 0.84 10.46
C PHE A 177 40.68 0.77 9.93
N ILE A 178 40.02 -0.37 10.10
CA ILE A 178 38.60 -0.55 9.74
C ILE A 178 37.75 -0.34 11.00
N ARG A 179 36.78 0.57 10.92
CA ARG A 179 35.75 0.73 11.93
C ARG A 179 34.44 0.13 11.45
N LEU A 180 33.95 -0.89 12.15
CA LEU A 180 32.57 -1.33 12.07
C LEU A 180 31.83 -0.73 13.27
N GLN A 181 30.79 0.05 13.02
CA GLN A 181 30.01 0.67 14.09
C GLN A 181 28.51 0.53 13.86
N ASP A 182 27.72 0.25 14.90
CA ASP A 182 26.25 0.16 14.77
C ASP A 182 25.83 -0.84 13.67
N ILE A 183 26.50 -1.99 13.61
CA ILE A 183 26.24 -3.05 12.63
C ILE A 183 25.67 -4.28 13.33
N GLU A 184 24.63 -4.86 12.73
CA GLU A 184 24.10 -6.16 13.09
C GLU A 184 24.71 -7.25 12.18
N ILE A 185 25.19 -8.34 12.78
CA ILE A 185 25.73 -9.50 12.06
C ILE A 185 25.00 -10.74 12.55
N LYS A 186 24.26 -11.39 11.63
CA LYS A 186 23.45 -12.55 11.97
C LYS A 186 23.41 -13.61 10.88
N ASN A 187 22.94 -14.79 11.29
CA ASN A 187 22.68 -15.94 10.42
C ASN A 187 23.92 -16.41 9.63
N ALA A 188 25.13 -16.06 10.07
CA ALA A 188 26.34 -16.53 9.44
C ALA A 188 26.47 -18.05 9.61
N LYS A 189 26.83 -18.78 8.56
CA LYS A 189 27.09 -20.23 8.65
C LYS A 189 28.31 -20.55 9.51
N HIS A 190 29.24 -19.60 9.61
CA HIS A 190 30.50 -19.68 10.37
C HIS A 190 30.56 -18.54 11.40
N HIS A 191 31.75 -17.97 11.63
CA HIS A 191 31.91 -16.77 12.44
C HIS A 191 31.03 -15.61 11.97
N GLY A 192 30.47 -14.85 12.92
CA GLY A 192 29.84 -13.56 12.61
C GLY A 192 30.88 -12.58 12.06
N LEU A 193 31.92 -12.28 12.84
CA LEU A 193 33.04 -11.42 12.42
C LEU A 193 34.36 -12.19 12.56
N LEU A 194 35.05 -12.40 11.44
CA LEU A 194 36.38 -13.04 11.38
C LEU A 194 37.46 -12.03 11.01
N VAL A 195 38.39 -11.79 11.92
CA VAL A 195 39.53 -10.88 11.74
C VAL A 195 40.83 -11.65 11.91
N ILE A 196 41.66 -11.70 10.88
CA ILE A 196 42.96 -12.39 10.91
C ILE A 196 44.04 -11.51 10.27
N ARG A 197 45.24 -11.46 10.86
CA ARG A 197 46.40 -10.75 10.30
C ARG A 197 46.10 -9.29 9.93
N SER A 198 45.29 -8.61 10.75
CA SER A 198 44.83 -7.24 10.52
C SER A 198 44.94 -6.42 11.82
N THR A 199 45.35 -5.15 11.70
CA THR A 199 45.69 -4.32 12.87
C THR A 199 44.86 -3.05 12.95
N ASP A 200 44.75 -2.50 14.17
CA ASP A 200 44.16 -1.18 14.44
C ASP A 200 42.68 -1.05 14.04
N ASN A 201 41.93 -2.15 14.09
CA ASN A 201 40.51 -2.15 13.76
C ASN A 201 39.66 -1.83 14.99
N GLU A 202 38.50 -1.22 14.76
CA GLU A 202 37.56 -0.83 15.80
C GLU A 202 36.17 -1.44 15.53
N PHE A 203 35.64 -2.15 16.51
CA PHE A 203 34.38 -2.87 16.46
C PHE A 203 33.49 -2.34 17.59
N ILE A 204 32.63 -1.37 17.28
CA ILE A 204 31.98 -0.52 18.26
C ILE A 204 30.46 -0.66 18.14
N ARG A 205 29.74 -0.92 19.23
CA ARG A 205 28.26 -1.03 19.20
C ARG A 205 27.76 -2.03 18.16
N LEU A 206 28.41 -3.19 18.08
CA LEU A 206 27.96 -4.28 17.21
C LEU A 206 26.87 -5.09 17.90
N THR A 207 25.95 -5.64 17.12
CA THR A 207 25.02 -6.69 17.56
C THR A 207 25.34 -7.96 16.78
N VAL A 208 25.91 -8.98 17.44
CA VAL A 208 26.42 -10.18 16.77
C VAL A 208 25.75 -11.42 17.35
N HIS A 209 24.87 -12.06 16.58
CA HIS A 209 24.04 -13.14 17.09
C HIS A 209 23.58 -14.17 16.05
N ASP A 210 23.11 -15.32 16.50
CA ASP A 210 22.58 -16.39 15.64
C ASP A 210 23.58 -16.84 14.56
N ASN A 211 24.87 -16.86 14.88
CA ASN A 211 25.94 -17.25 13.96
C ASN A 211 26.53 -18.62 14.31
N GLY A 212 26.96 -19.35 13.29
CA GLY A 212 27.58 -20.66 13.37
C GLY A 212 26.59 -21.80 13.21
N THR A 213 27.02 -22.87 12.55
CA THR A 213 26.20 -24.06 12.31
C THR A 213 26.92 -25.37 12.64
N THR A 214 28.24 -25.34 12.87
CA THR A 214 29.08 -26.54 13.09
C THR A 214 30.22 -26.28 14.09
N ASP A 215 30.51 -27.25 14.96
CA ASP A 215 31.70 -27.35 15.84
C ASP A 215 32.03 -26.16 16.79
N ASP A 216 32.89 -26.40 17.80
CA ASP A 216 33.36 -25.44 18.82
C ASP A 216 34.17 -24.22 18.30
N VAL A 217 34.12 -23.93 17.01
CA VAL A 217 34.96 -22.93 16.35
C VAL A 217 34.20 -21.74 15.82
N ASP A 218 32.89 -21.82 15.58
CA ASP A 218 32.10 -20.75 14.98
C ASP A 218 31.68 -19.67 16.02
N ASN A 219 32.60 -18.74 16.31
CA ASN A 219 32.41 -17.68 17.31
C ASN A 219 31.64 -16.46 16.74
N GLY A 220 30.99 -15.68 17.61
CA GLY A 220 30.40 -14.40 17.23
C GLY A 220 31.45 -13.45 16.64
N ILE A 221 32.41 -13.02 17.46
CA ILE A 221 33.56 -12.21 17.05
C ILE A 221 34.85 -13.00 17.26
N TYR A 222 35.63 -13.19 16.21
CA TYR A 222 36.94 -13.84 16.24
C TYR A 222 38.03 -12.89 15.74
N VAL A 223 39.00 -12.58 16.61
CA VAL A 223 40.21 -11.82 16.27
C VAL A 223 41.42 -12.70 16.50
N GLY A 224 42.12 -13.10 15.44
CA GLY A 224 43.20 -14.07 15.52
C GLY A 224 44.43 -13.73 14.69
N GLU A 225 45.43 -14.60 14.80
CA GLU A 225 46.67 -14.64 14.00
C GLU A 225 47.32 -13.27 13.71
N ALA A 226 48.27 -12.84 14.53
CA ALA A 226 49.02 -11.60 14.32
C ALA A 226 48.16 -10.34 14.10
N SER A 227 46.91 -10.34 14.60
CA SER A 227 46.08 -9.15 14.69
C SER A 227 46.51 -8.33 15.91
N HIS A 228 46.62 -7.01 15.78
CA HIS A 228 47.14 -6.16 16.85
C HIS A 228 46.27 -4.93 17.06
N ARG A 229 46.15 -4.48 18.31
CA ARG A 229 45.45 -3.23 18.68
C ARG A 229 44.00 -3.15 18.18
N ALA A 230 43.30 -4.28 18.17
CA ALA A 230 41.87 -4.28 17.89
C ALA A 230 41.11 -3.74 19.12
N LEU A 231 40.14 -2.87 18.90
CA LEU A 231 39.19 -2.40 19.90
C LEU A 231 37.84 -3.10 19.67
N ILE A 232 37.33 -3.81 20.67
CA ILE A 232 35.97 -4.37 20.69
C ILE A 232 35.23 -3.68 21.84
N ALA A 233 34.27 -2.83 21.53
CA ALA A 233 33.64 -1.96 22.51
C ALA A 233 32.11 -1.90 22.40
N ASN A 234 31.43 -1.77 23.54
CA ASN A 234 29.99 -1.45 23.62
C ASN A 234 29.08 -2.41 22.83
N SER A 235 29.51 -3.65 22.60
CA SER A 235 28.83 -4.58 21.69
C SER A 235 27.98 -5.61 22.45
N LEU A 236 26.89 -6.04 21.81
CA LEU A 236 26.02 -7.14 22.25
C LEU A 236 26.37 -8.39 21.44
N VAL A 237 26.76 -9.47 22.10
CA VAL A 237 27.19 -10.70 21.43
C VAL A 237 26.53 -11.92 22.06
N TYR A 238 25.55 -12.52 21.38
CA TYR A 238 24.72 -13.55 21.98
C TYR A 238 24.23 -14.62 21.01
N ASN A 239 23.81 -15.77 21.54
CA ASN A 239 23.28 -16.89 20.75
C ASN A 239 24.16 -17.31 19.56
N ASN A 240 25.48 -17.18 19.69
CA ASN A 240 26.42 -17.73 18.71
C ASN A 240 26.78 -19.17 19.08
N HIS A 241 27.07 -20.01 18.10
CA HIS A 241 27.28 -21.45 18.28
C HIS A 241 28.48 -21.77 19.17
N ALA A 242 29.62 -21.09 18.98
CA ALA A 242 30.80 -21.24 19.84
C ALA A 242 30.92 -20.09 20.86
N ALA A 243 32.07 -19.42 20.96
CA ALA A 243 32.24 -18.35 21.92
C ALA A 243 31.56 -17.06 21.42
N GLY A 244 31.15 -16.19 22.34
CA GLY A 244 30.71 -14.84 21.97
C GLY A 244 31.85 -14.06 21.33
N ILE A 245 32.86 -13.72 22.14
CA ILE A 245 34.06 -13.01 21.69
C ILE A 245 35.30 -13.88 21.92
N ARG A 246 36.14 -14.01 20.90
CA ARG A 246 37.36 -14.82 20.94
C ARG A 246 38.53 -14.08 20.31
N VAL A 247 39.44 -13.58 21.15
CA VAL A 247 40.72 -13.00 20.73
C VAL A 247 41.78 -14.09 20.88
N TYR A 248 42.15 -14.75 19.79
CA TYR A 248 42.77 -16.07 19.88
C TYR A 248 43.78 -16.38 18.77
N SER A 249 44.97 -16.84 19.19
CA SER A 249 45.87 -17.64 18.37
C SER A 249 46.77 -18.50 19.26
N THR A 250 47.17 -19.67 18.77
CA THR A 250 48.10 -20.60 19.44
C THR A 250 49.53 -20.51 18.91
N THR A 251 49.75 -19.78 17.82
CA THR A 251 51.05 -19.63 17.17
C THR A 251 51.57 -18.20 17.25
N THR A 252 50.72 -17.24 16.87
CA THR A 252 50.99 -15.79 16.87
C THR A 252 49.85 -15.06 17.58
N PRO A 253 49.88 -14.98 18.92
CA PRO A 253 48.83 -14.34 19.71
C PRO A 253 48.56 -12.91 19.25
N PRO A 254 47.28 -12.48 19.21
CA PRO A 254 46.97 -11.06 19.07
C PRO A 254 47.60 -10.24 20.19
N ASP A 255 48.06 -9.02 19.88
CA ASP A 255 48.78 -8.17 20.85
C ASP A 255 48.11 -6.81 21.04
N GLY A 256 48.06 -6.33 22.27
CA GLY A 256 47.62 -4.96 22.57
C GLY A 256 46.14 -4.69 22.29
N CYS A 257 45.29 -5.73 22.27
CA CYS A 257 43.86 -5.56 22.01
C CYS A 257 43.13 -5.02 23.25
N ILE A 258 41.99 -4.35 23.03
CA ILE A 258 41.12 -3.85 24.09
C ILE A 258 39.71 -4.41 23.87
N VAL A 259 39.16 -5.07 24.89
CA VAL A 259 37.79 -5.62 24.89
C VAL A 259 37.04 -4.98 26.05
N GLN A 260 36.16 -4.01 25.77
CA GLN A 260 35.58 -3.16 26.81
C GLN A 260 34.06 -3.00 26.72
N THR A 261 33.37 -2.94 27.86
CA THR A 261 31.94 -2.56 27.91
C THR A 261 31.05 -3.42 27.01
N ASN A 262 31.43 -4.69 26.78
CA ASN A 262 30.64 -5.60 25.96
C ASN A 262 29.70 -6.42 26.83
N ARG A 263 28.58 -6.83 26.26
CA ARG A 263 27.66 -7.79 26.84
C ARG A 263 27.72 -9.09 26.05
N SER A 264 28.13 -10.18 26.68
CA SER A 264 28.28 -11.48 26.02
C SER A 264 27.53 -12.57 26.78
N TYR A 265 26.47 -13.11 26.17
CA TYR A 265 25.54 -14.02 26.86
C TYR A 265 24.91 -15.05 25.95
N ALA A 266 24.43 -16.15 26.52
CA ALA A 266 23.72 -17.20 25.81
C ALA A 266 24.47 -17.77 24.58
N ASN A 267 25.80 -17.67 24.53
CA ASN A 267 26.60 -18.32 23.48
C ASN A 267 26.82 -19.80 23.82
N GLY A 268 27.11 -20.65 22.84
CA GLY A 268 27.21 -22.11 23.06
C GLY A 268 28.47 -22.55 23.82
N THR A 269 29.54 -21.75 23.78
CA THR A 269 30.71 -21.90 24.66
C THR A 269 30.97 -20.57 25.39
N SER A 270 32.22 -20.20 25.64
CA SER A 270 32.57 -19.06 26.47
C SER A 270 32.00 -17.71 26.02
N GLY A 271 31.74 -16.81 26.96
CA GLY A 271 31.37 -15.44 26.62
C GLY A 271 32.55 -14.63 26.06
N LEU A 272 33.72 -14.75 26.70
CA LEU A 272 34.97 -14.13 26.27
C LEU A 272 36.16 -15.10 26.41
N VAL A 273 36.92 -15.27 25.34
CA VAL A 273 38.16 -16.07 25.34
C VAL A 273 39.33 -15.23 24.85
N LEU A 274 40.40 -15.21 25.64
CA LEU A 274 41.64 -14.52 25.36
C LEU A 274 42.79 -15.54 25.30
N SER A 275 43.36 -15.74 24.12
CA SER A 275 44.66 -16.36 23.87
C SER A 275 45.54 -15.33 23.16
N ALA A 276 46.01 -14.35 23.94
CA ALA A 276 46.50 -13.05 23.46
C ALA A 276 47.63 -12.52 24.36
N THR A 277 48.35 -11.51 23.88
CA THR A 277 49.39 -10.79 24.63
C THR A 277 49.00 -9.33 24.88
N ASN A 278 49.43 -8.78 26.02
CA ASN A 278 49.23 -7.37 26.40
C ASN A 278 47.78 -6.85 26.17
N THR A 279 46.79 -7.72 26.36
CA THR A 279 45.39 -7.45 26.02
C THR A 279 44.63 -7.08 27.28
N LEU A 280 43.89 -5.98 27.21
CA LEU A 280 43.08 -5.45 28.30
C LEU A 280 41.61 -5.76 28.06
N ALA A 281 40.98 -6.47 28.99
CA ALA A 281 39.54 -6.69 29.00
C ALA A 281 38.92 -6.07 30.24
N TYR A 282 38.01 -5.10 30.08
CA TYR A 282 37.42 -4.42 31.21
C TYR A 282 35.97 -3.99 31.04
N ASN A 283 35.26 -3.80 32.17
CA ASN A 283 33.83 -3.48 32.17
C ASN A 283 33.00 -4.43 31.29
N ASN A 284 33.40 -5.68 31.06
CA ASN A 284 32.55 -6.60 30.29
C ASN A 284 31.54 -7.27 31.22
N VAL A 285 30.32 -7.43 30.74
CA VAL A 285 29.24 -8.11 31.43
C VAL A 285 28.96 -9.43 30.71
N ILE A 286 29.31 -10.54 31.36
CA ILE A 286 29.33 -11.87 30.76
C ILE A 286 28.44 -12.79 31.57
N TYR A 287 27.35 -13.30 31.00
CA TYR A 287 26.41 -14.10 31.78
C TYR A 287 25.72 -15.20 30.99
N ASN A 288 25.33 -16.26 31.69
CA ASN A 288 24.52 -17.37 31.15
C ASN A 288 25.01 -17.84 29.77
N ASN A 289 26.32 -17.99 29.59
CA ASN A 289 26.85 -18.64 28.40
C ASN A 289 26.81 -20.15 28.63
N HIS A 290 27.04 -20.91 27.56
CA HIS A 290 26.88 -22.36 27.46
C HIS A 290 25.41 -22.83 27.36
N THR A 291 24.50 -21.97 26.88
CA THR A 291 23.06 -22.26 26.83
C THR A 291 22.46 -22.28 25.41
N ALA A 292 23.22 -21.94 24.36
CA ALA A 292 22.72 -21.92 22.98
C ALA A 292 22.38 -23.33 22.47
N ALA A 293 21.31 -23.45 21.67
CA ALA A 293 20.87 -24.71 21.09
C ALA A 293 21.82 -25.17 19.97
N GLY A 294 22.42 -26.37 20.10
CA GLY A 294 23.13 -27.03 18.99
C GLY A 294 24.62 -27.36 19.18
N ASN A 295 25.19 -27.24 20.39
CA ASN A 295 26.55 -27.75 20.65
C ASN A 295 26.64 -28.54 21.97
N LEU A 296 27.61 -29.46 21.99
CA LEU A 296 27.77 -30.64 22.84
C LEU A 296 27.72 -30.34 24.35
N LEU A 297 26.58 -30.71 24.95
CA LEU A 297 26.44 -31.00 26.37
C LEU A 297 27.53 -31.99 26.80
N GLY A 298 28.55 -31.56 27.54
CA GLY A 298 29.46 -32.50 28.20
C GLY A 298 30.86 -32.02 28.60
N SER A 299 31.35 -30.87 28.14
CA SER A 299 32.67 -30.35 28.56
C SER A 299 32.54 -29.06 29.37
N THR A 300 33.31 -28.93 30.45
CA THR A 300 33.36 -27.71 31.27
C THR A 300 33.85 -26.53 30.44
N ARG A 301 33.15 -25.41 30.48
CA ARG A 301 33.52 -24.18 29.76
C ARG A 301 33.58 -23.00 30.73
N SER A 302 33.96 -21.82 30.22
CA SER A 302 34.27 -20.66 31.06
C SER A 302 33.53 -19.43 30.57
N GLY A 303 32.95 -18.62 31.44
CA GLY A 303 32.38 -17.33 31.07
C GLY A 303 33.45 -16.42 30.45
N LEU A 304 34.52 -16.19 31.21
CA LEU A 304 35.71 -15.47 30.78
C LEU A 304 36.94 -16.37 30.93
N LYS A 305 37.65 -16.62 29.83
CA LYS A 305 38.85 -17.46 29.81
C LYS A 305 40.08 -16.71 29.33
N VAL A 306 41.19 -16.85 30.05
CA VAL A 306 42.55 -16.59 29.56
C VAL A 306 43.23 -17.93 29.37
N GLY A 307 43.70 -18.23 28.15
CA GLY A 307 44.26 -19.53 27.79
C GLY A 307 45.40 -19.48 26.77
N GLY A 308 45.80 -20.65 26.29
CA GLY A 308 46.90 -20.78 25.33
C GLY A 308 48.23 -20.29 25.89
N ILE A 309 49.01 -19.61 25.04
CA ILE A 309 50.33 -19.04 25.38
C ILE A 309 50.24 -17.54 25.75
N SER A 310 49.14 -17.14 26.38
CA SER A 310 48.90 -15.74 26.75
C SER A 310 49.94 -15.18 27.72
N SER A 311 50.27 -13.89 27.57
CA SER A 311 51.21 -13.16 28.42
C SER A 311 50.80 -11.70 28.57
N GLY A 312 50.79 -11.16 29.79
CA GLY A 312 50.44 -9.75 30.03
C GLY A 312 48.96 -9.42 29.82
N VAL A 313 48.06 -10.40 29.93
CA VAL A 313 46.61 -10.16 29.85
C VAL A 313 46.11 -9.53 31.15
N THR A 314 45.30 -8.49 31.04
CA THR A 314 44.71 -7.80 32.19
C THR A 314 43.18 -7.86 32.12
N LEU A 315 42.57 -8.32 33.21
CA LEU A 315 41.12 -8.42 33.39
C LEU A 315 40.71 -7.50 34.54
N HIS A 316 40.06 -6.39 34.21
CA HIS A 316 39.70 -5.36 35.20
C HIS A 316 38.20 -5.08 35.21
N HIS A 317 37.56 -4.98 36.38
CA HIS A 317 36.16 -4.52 36.45
C HIS A 317 35.18 -5.32 35.56
N ASN A 318 35.39 -6.61 35.34
CA ASN A 318 34.40 -7.42 34.61
C ASN A 318 33.39 -8.02 35.59
N THR A 319 32.16 -8.20 35.14
CA THR A 319 31.12 -8.93 35.87
C THR A 319 30.80 -10.22 35.13
N VAL A 320 31.03 -11.36 35.79
CA VAL A 320 30.73 -12.70 35.25
C VAL A 320 29.70 -13.41 36.13
N TYR A 321 28.57 -13.78 35.56
CA TYR A 321 27.44 -14.34 36.31
C TYR A 321 26.80 -15.57 35.66
N GLY A 322 26.34 -16.54 36.45
CA GLY A 322 25.40 -17.54 35.95
C GLY A 322 25.97 -18.58 34.98
N GLN A 323 27.29 -18.84 34.99
CA GLN A 323 27.89 -19.91 34.18
C GLN A 323 27.63 -21.28 34.84
N GLN A 324 26.43 -21.82 34.64
CA GLN A 324 25.92 -23.00 35.38
C GLN A 324 25.33 -24.11 34.51
N ALA A 325 25.54 -24.10 33.19
CA ALA A 325 25.02 -25.17 32.33
C ALA A 325 25.59 -26.55 32.71
N ASN A 326 26.83 -26.60 33.21
CA ASN A 326 27.48 -27.82 33.72
C ASN A 326 28.11 -27.60 35.10
N THR A 327 28.21 -28.67 35.91
CA THR A 327 28.73 -28.63 37.30
C THR A 327 30.19 -28.16 37.43
N GLY A 328 30.96 -28.12 36.34
CA GLY A 328 32.34 -27.64 36.33
C GLY A 328 32.57 -26.37 35.52
N ASP A 329 31.51 -25.68 35.11
CA ASP A 329 31.62 -24.42 34.38
C ASP A 329 32.24 -23.34 35.26
N LYS A 330 33.16 -22.58 34.68
CA LYS A 330 33.96 -21.58 35.37
C LYS A 330 33.42 -20.18 35.07
N GLY A 331 33.39 -19.29 36.05
CA GLY A 331 33.15 -17.86 35.84
C GLY A 331 34.37 -17.25 35.14
N VAL A 332 35.44 -17.04 35.90
CA VAL A 332 36.75 -16.59 35.38
C VAL A 332 37.77 -17.72 35.45
N GLU A 333 38.40 -18.03 34.32
CA GLU A 333 39.46 -19.05 34.20
C GLU A 333 40.77 -18.44 33.71
N VAL A 334 41.85 -18.59 34.48
CA VAL A 334 43.22 -18.45 33.97
C VAL A 334 43.81 -19.85 33.82
N ALA A 335 43.97 -20.31 32.58
CA ALA A 335 44.37 -21.69 32.29
C ALA A 335 45.89 -21.92 32.42
N SER A 336 46.30 -23.19 32.44
CA SER A 336 47.70 -23.59 32.45
C SER A 336 48.44 -23.15 31.18
N GLY A 337 49.71 -22.75 31.31
CA GLY A 337 50.54 -22.26 30.20
C GLY A 337 50.47 -20.75 29.99
N VAL A 338 49.50 -20.07 30.62
CA VAL A 338 49.40 -18.61 30.68
C VAL A 338 50.44 -18.06 31.65
N VAL A 339 51.06 -16.94 31.30
CA VAL A 339 52.02 -16.22 32.16
C VAL A 339 51.56 -14.78 32.39
N THR A 340 51.97 -14.18 33.52
CA THR A 340 51.87 -12.72 33.78
C THR A 340 50.48 -12.13 33.55
N THR A 341 49.43 -12.79 34.05
CA THR A 341 48.04 -12.29 33.95
C THR A 341 47.63 -11.54 35.21
N GLU A 342 46.93 -10.43 35.05
CA GLU A 342 46.33 -9.69 36.15
C GLU A 342 44.81 -9.82 36.11
N VAL A 343 44.21 -10.28 37.20
CA VAL A 343 42.76 -10.36 37.38
C VAL A 343 42.42 -9.54 38.62
N ARG A 344 41.88 -8.33 38.41
CA ARG A 344 41.54 -7.40 39.49
C ARG A 344 40.18 -6.75 39.37
N ASN A 345 39.55 -6.45 40.51
CA ASN A 345 38.27 -5.77 40.58
C ASN A 345 37.16 -6.47 39.78
N ASN A 346 37.21 -7.79 39.59
CA ASN A 346 36.15 -8.51 38.87
C ASN A 346 35.15 -9.14 39.83
N ILE A 347 33.88 -9.20 39.44
CA ILE A 347 32.88 -10.05 40.07
C ILE A 347 32.79 -11.35 39.29
N ALA A 348 32.84 -12.48 39.97
CA ALA A 348 32.51 -13.77 39.40
C ALA A 348 31.61 -14.52 40.38
N TYR A 349 30.31 -14.55 40.13
CA TYR A 349 29.34 -15.10 41.07
C TYR A 349 28.29 -16.00 40.40
N ASN A 350 27.70 -16.91 41.18
CA ASN A 350 26.71 -17.88 40.71
C ASN A 350 27.19 -18.69 39.50
N ASN A 351 28.44 -19.18 39.53
CA ASN A 351 29.01 -20.06 38.51
C ASN A 351 29.30 -21.44 39.12
N GLY A 352 29.48 -22.48 38.29
CA GLY A 352 29.92 -23.79 38.78
C GLY A 352 31.23 -23.69 39.59
N GLN A 353 32.16 -22.88 39.13
CA GLN A 353 33.35 -22.43 39.83
C GLN A 353 33.57 -20.94 39.56
N ASN A 354 33.48 -20.09 40.58
CA ASN A 354 33.53 -18.63 40.38
C ASN A 354 34.85 -18.15 39.77
N LEU A 355 36.00 -18.56 40.31
CA LEU A 355 37.30 -18.15 39.81
C LEU A 355 38.30 -19.30 39.93
N THR A 356 39.06 -19.58 38.86
CA THR A 356 40.11 -20.61 38.82
C THR A 356 41.39 -20.05 38.20
N ASN A 357 42.54 -20.51 38.72
CA ASN A 357 43.85 -20.08 38.24
C ASN A 357 44.85 -21.24 38.24
N SER A 358 45.38 -21.54 37.06
CA SER A 358 46.48 -22.48 36.82
C SER A 358 47.65 -21.82 36.07
N GLY A 359 47.63 -20.49 35.92
CA GLY A 359 48.69 -19.71 35.26
C GLY A 359 49.89 -19.44 36.17
N THR A 360 51.01 -19.06 35.56
CA THR A 360 52.25 -18.69 36.27
C THR A 360 52.34 -17.17 36.39
N ASN A 361 52.75 -16.67 37.56
CA ASN A 361 52.82 -15.22 37.84
C ASN A 361 51.48 -14.50 37.65
N THR A 362 50.36 -15.18 37.94
CA THR A 362 49.04 -14.59 37.94
C THR A 362 48.82 -13.76 39.21
N LEU A 363 48.36 -12.52 39.05
CA LEU A 363 47.95 -11.64 40.12
C LEU A 363 46.43 -11.67 40.25
N LEU A 364 45.94 -12.21 41.37
CA LEU A 364 44.53 -12.19 41.74
C LEU A 364 44.36 -11.23 42.92
N ALA A 365 43.68 -10.09 42.73
CA ALA A 365 43.43 -9.16 43.83
C ALA A 365 42.08 -8.45 43.68
N ASN A 366 41.42 -8.13 44.79
CA ASN A 366 40.16 -7.37 44.81
C ASN A 366 39.07 -7.95 43.89
N ASN A 367 38.99 -9.29 43.73
CA ASN A 367 37.89 -9.92 43.00
C ASN A 367 36.84 -10.41 44.00
N LEU A 368 35.55 -10.29 43.66
CA LEU A 368 34.45 -10.75 44.50
C LEU A 368 33.89 -12.07 43.94
N THR A 369 33.90 -13.11 44.77
CA THR A 369 33.36 -14.44 44.44
C THR A 369 32.24 -14.91 45.38
N THR A 370 31.87 -14.05 46.33
CA THR A 370 30.67 -14.19 47.17
C THR A 370 29.52 -13.40 46.56
N ASP A 371 28.33 -13.48 47.17
CA ASP A 371 27.15 -12.76 46.68
C ASP A 371 27.45 -11.24 46.53
N PRO A 372 27.40 -10.70 45.32
CA PRO A 372 27.62 -9.28 45.05
C PRO A 372 26.41 -8.43 45.40
N GLN A 373 25.27 -9.02 45.74
CA GLN A 373 24.01 -8.32 46.00
C GLN A 373 23.63 -7.42 44.83
N PHE A 374 23.45 -8.03 43.67
CA PHE A 374 22.95 -7.30 42.50
C PHE A 374 21.50 -6.83 42.71
N VAL A 375 21.12 -5.72 42.06
CA VAL A 375 19.75 -5.20 42.10
C VAL A 375 18.75 -6.23 41.58
N ASP A 376 18.97 -6.79 40.39
CA ASP A 376 18.08 -7.79 39.79
C ASP A 376 18.80 -8.65 38.73
N ALA A 377 19.72 -9.50 39.20
CA ALA A 377 20.52 -10.36 38.32
C ALA A 377 19.70 -11.30 37.41
N PRO A 378 18.56 -11.91 37.84
CA PRO A 378 17.70 -12.70 36.95
C PRO A 378 17.16 -11.93 35.75
N ASN A 379 16.82 -10.65 35.92
CA ASN A 379 16.43 -9.75 34.83
C ASN A 379 17.63 -9.02 34.22
N THR A 380 18.83 -9.49 34.52
CA THR A 380 20.11 -9.08 33.95
C THR A 380 20.58 -7.67 34.36
N ASP A 381 20.04 -7.15 35.47
CA ASP A 381 20.53 -5.96 36.14
C ASP A 381 21.63 -6.33 37.14
N PHE A 382 22.87 -5.96 36.80
CA PHE A 382 24.06 -6.27 37.59
C PHE A 382 24.60 -5.05 38.35
N HIS A 383 23.79 -4.00 38.54
CA HIS A 383 24.13 -2.92 39.47
C HIS A 383 24.17 -3.44 40.92
N LEU A 384 24.99 -2.81 41.75
CA LEU A 384 25.17 -3.20 43.15
C LEU A 384 24.07 -2.60 44.03
N GLN A 385 23.52 -3.39 44.95
CA GLN A 385 22.70 -2.88 46.05
C GLN A 385 23.60 -2.20 47.09
N SER A 386 23.05 -1.23 47.81
CA SER A 386 23.78 -0.39 48.79
C SER A 386 24.50 -1.14 49.92
N THR A 387 24.16 -2.40 50.17
CA THR A 387 24.81 -3.24 51.19
C THR A 387 25.95 -4.08 50.64
N SER A 388 26.21 -4.00 49.33
CA SER A 388 27.17 -4.87 48.65
C SER A 388 28.59 -4.69 49.18
N ALA A 389 29.26 -5.83 49.39
CA ALA A 389 30.68 -5.85 49.75
C ALA A 389 31.62 -5.47 48.57
N ALA A 390 31.09 -5.28 47.36
CA ALA A 390 31.86 -4.80 46.21
C ALA A 390 32.09 -3.28 46.24
N ILE A 391 31.27 -2.54 46.99
CA ILE A 391 31.30 -1.08 47.05
C ILE A 391 32.57 -0.62 47.78
N ASP A 392 33.29 0.34 47.18
CA ASP A 392 34.53 0.93 47.67
C ASP A 392 35.63 -0.10 48.01
N ALA A 393 35.55 -1.31 47.45
CA ALA A 393 36.44 -2.43 47.78
C ALA A 393 37.47 -2.72 46.68
N GLY A 394 37.39 -2.01 45.56
CA GLY A 394 38.26 -2.14 44.40
C GLY A 394 39.59 -1.38 44.54
N ALA A 395 40.60 -1.88 43.84
CA ALA A 395 41.88 -1.17 43.68
C ALA A 395 41.75 0.00 42.68
N THR A 396 42.47 1.10 42.91
CA THR A 396 42.54 2.20 41.94
C THR A 396 43.24 1.77 40.64
N LEU A 397 42.52 1.85 39.53
CA LEU A 397 43.02 1.49 38.19
C LEU A 397 42.72 2.65 37.22
N PRO A 398 43.64 3.63 37.09
CA PRO A 398 43.42 4.83 36.27
C PRO A 398 43.18 4.57 34.78
N ASP A 399 43.63 3.41 34.28
CA ASP A 399 43.44 3.00 32.88
C ASP A 399 41.98 2.59 32.59
N VAL A 400 41.12 2.49 33.61
CA VAL A 400 39.67 2.28 33.52
C VAL A 400 38.96 3.47 34.18
N PRO A 401 38.83 4.60 33.47
CA PRO A 401 38.37 5.86 34.06
C PRO A 401 36.86 5.94 34.27
N THR A 402 36.08 5.05 33.64
CA THR A 402 34.63 4.98 33.77
C THR A 402 34.16 3.55 33.99
N ASP A 403 32.95 3.38 34.51
CA ASP A 403 32.25 2.10 34.60
C ASP A 403 31.52 1.73 33.29
N TYR A 404 30.71 0.68 33.33
CA TYR A 404 29.91 0.20 32.19
C TYR A 404 28.93 1.25 31.67
N ASP A 405 28.30 2.01 32.56
CA ASP A 405 27.30 3.04 32.26
C ASP A 405 27.94 4.38 31.86
N GLY A 406 29.27 4.47 31.94
CA GLY A 406 30.04 5.67 31.64
C GLY A 406 30.22 6.60 32.84
N ASN A 407 29.85 6.19 34.04
CA ASN A 407 30.09 6.95 35.27
C ASN A 407 31.59 7.00 35.57
N PRO A 408 32.16 8.16 35.96
CA PRO A 408 33.56 8.26 36.35
C PRO A 408 33.92 7.34 37.52
N ARG A 409 35.12 6.76 37.54
CA ARG A 409 35.63 6.03 38.70
C ARG A 409 36.63 6.86 39.51
N PRO A 410 36.58 6.82 40.85
CA PRO A 410 35.54 6.21 41.69
C PRO A 410 34.34 7.14 41.89
N GLN A 411 33.17 6.59 42.18
CA GLN A 411 32.00 7.37 42.64
C GLN A 411 31.94 7.49 44.18
N GLY A 412 32.69 6.67 44.91
CA GLY A 412 32.88 6.73 46.35
C GLY A 412 34.33 6.98 46.77
N PRO A 413 34.67 6.77 48.05
CA PRO A 413 36.05 6.77 48.55
C PRO A 413 37.05 5.93 47.74
N ALA A 414 36.61 4.85 47.10
CA ALA A 414 37.44 3.96 46.30
C ALA A 414 36.66 3.41 45.10
N TYR A 415 37.37 2.69 44.22
CA TYR A 415 36.74 2.05 43.08
C TYR A 415 35.87 0.88 43.58
N ASP A 416 34.82 0.56 42.85
CA ASP A 416 34.03 -0.64 43.11
C ASP A 416 34.61 -1.87 42.42
N ILE A 417 34.34 -3.05 42.99
CA ILE A 417 34.59 -4.32 42.32
C ILE A 417 33.44 -4.58 41.33
N GLY A 418 33.76 -4.89 40.07
CA GLY A 418 32.79 -5.22 39.02
C GLY A 418 32.63 -4.13 37.97
N ALA A 419 31.76 -4.40 36.99
CA ALA A 419 31.58 -3.54 35.82
C ALA A 419 30.91 -2.19 36.09
N TYR A 420 30.24 -2.05 37.24
CA TYR A 420 29.47 -0.86 37.62
C TYR A 420 30.09 -0.17 38.84
N GLU A 421 29.96 1.15 38.95
CA GLU A 421 30.24 1.93 40.18
C GLU A 421 28.95 2.24 40.95
N PHE A 422 29.05 2.26 42.27
CA PHE A 422 28.02 2.65 43.21
C PHE A 422 28.29 4.06 43.73
N GLY A 423 27.41 5.02 43.42
CA GLY A 423 27.58 6.41 43.83
C GLY A 423 26.96 6.76 45.18
N SER A 424 27.76 7.39 46.07
CA SER A 424 27.32 7.88 47.40
C SER A 424 26.87 9.35 47.45
N GLY A 425 26.72 10.02 46.30
CA GLY A 425 26.29 11.42 46.24
C GLY A 425 24.79 11.56 46.51
N ALA A 426 24.40 12.00 47.71
CA ALA A 426 23.04 12.44 48.07
C ALA A 426 21.90 11.62 47.46
N VAL A 427 22.05 10.29 47.29
CA VAL A 427 21.30 9.49 46.32
C VAL A 427 20.68 10.38 45.24
N THR A 428 21.52 10.87 44.32
CA THR A 428 21.08 11.71 43.21
C THR A 428 19.83 11.08 42.63
N PHE A 429 18.73 11.83 42.66
CA PHE A 429 17.42 11.36 42.25
C PHE A 429 17.55 10.53 40.99
N ASP A 430 17.41 9.21 41.11
CA ASP A 430 17.47 8.27 40.00
C ASP A 430 16.21 7.42 39.95
N PHE A 431 15.85 7.02 38.75
CA PHE A 431 14.62 6.30 38.48
C PHE A 431 14.85 5.28 37.37
N SER A 432 14.06 4.22 37.38
CA SER A 432 13.99 3.26 36.28
C SER A 432 12.67 3.48 35.52
N LEU A 433 12.68 3.16 34.23
CA LEU A 433 11.49 3.15 33.40
C LEU A 433 11.20 1.73 32.94
N SER A 434 9.96 1.31 33.12
CA SER A 434 9.40 0.15 32.45
C SER A 434 8.14 0.53 31.69
N ASN A 435 7.75 -0.31 30.75
CA ASN A 435 6.55 -0.12 29.94
C ASN A 435 5.65 -1.37 30.04
N GLY A 436 4.39 -1.24 29.60
CA GLY A 436 3.41 -2.32 29.61
C GLY A 436 3.66 -3.45 28.60
N GLY A 437 4.81 -3.50 27.94
CA GLY A 437 5.17 -4.44 26.88
C GLY A 437 4.78 -3.95 25.48
N ASN A 438 5.02 -4.81 24.49
CA ASN A 438 4.66 -4.57 23.10
C ASN A 438 3.17 -4.24 22.97
N GLN A 439 2.86 -3.23 22.17
CA GLN A 439 1.51 -2.76 21.91
C GLN A 439 1.13 -3.05 20.47
N ALA A 440 -0.16 -3.25 20.26
CA ALA A 440 -0.74 -3.34 18.93
C ALA A 440 -1.81 -2.25 18.83
N VAL A 441 -1.80 -1.51 17.74
CA VAL A 441 -2.80 -0.48 17.46
C VAL A 441 -3.29 -0.65 16.04
N THR A 442 -4.59 -0.58 15.85
CA THR A 442 -5.16 -0.46 14.52
C THR A 442 -4.93 0.95 14.02
N ARG A 443 -4.43 1.11 12.79
CA ARG A 443 -4.32 2.40 12.10
C ARG A 443 -5.60 3.24 12.25
N GLY A 444 -5.47 4.49 12.67
CA GLY A 444 -6.59 5.41 12.96
C GLY A 444 -7.13 5.32 14.39
N ALA A 445 -6.68 4.34 15.19
CA ALA A 445 -7.05 4.19 16.58
C ALA A 445 -5.94 4.69 17.53
N SER A 446 -6.27 4.69 18.82
CA SER A 446 -5.31 4.97 19.89
C SER A 446 -5.08 3.74 20.75
N VAL A 447 -3.85 3.55 21.20
CA VAL A 447 -3.51 2.57 22.23
C VAL A 447 -2.83 3.28 23.39
N SER A 448 -3.12 2.85 24.62
CA SER A 448 -2.49 3.37 25.82
C SER A 448 -1.55 2.33 26.41
N SER A 449 -0.31 2.72 26.70
CA SER A 449 0.65 1.91 27.44
C SER A 449 0.93 2.56 28.79
N PRO A 450 0.81 1.84 29.91
CA PRO A 450 1.28 2.35 31.19
C PRO A 450 2.81 2.39 31.16
N ILE A 451 3.38 3.56 31.44
CA ILE A 451 4.82 3.72 31.66
C ILE A 451 5.01 3.84 33.15
N SER A 452 5.85 2.99 33.75
CA SER A 452 6.12 3.04 35.18
C SER A 452 7.49 3.65 35.41
N ALA A 453 7.53 4.79 36.09
CA ALA A 453 8.75 5.35 36.64
C ALA A 453 8.87 4.93 38.10
N THR A 454 9.90 4.17 38.44
CA THR A 454 10.16 3.70 39.82
C THR A 454 11.34 4.46 40.38
N LEU A 455 11.20 5.01 41.59
CA LEU A 455 12.32 5.65 42.28
C LEU A 455 13.37 4.56 42.59
N VAL A 456 14.55 4.69 41.99
CA VAL A 456 15.68 3.78 42.21
C VAL A 456 16.49 4.29 43.40
N SER A 457 16.74 5.59 43.44
CA SER A 457 17.44 6.22 44.56
C SER A 457 17.08 7.70 44.67
N GLY A 458 17.14 8.27 45.87
CA GLY A 458 17.06 9.71 46.08
C GLY A 458 15.74 10.22 46.62
N THR A 459 15.60 11.54 46.65
CA THR A 459 14.29 12.17 46.88
C THR A 459 13.59 12.33 45.53
N ALA A 460 12.36 11.86 45.42
CA ALA A 460 11.59 11.92 44.18
C ALA A 460 11.51 13.34 43.60
N GLN A 461 11.99 13.51 42.36
CA GLN A 461 11.86 14.74 41.57
C GLN A 461 10.99 14.46 40.35
N ALA A 462 10.44 15.51 39.75
CA ALA A 462 9.61 15.35 38.54
C ALA A 462 10.44 14.78 37.38
N VAL A 463 9.97 13.68 36.79
CA VAL A 463 10.44 13.11 35.53
C VAL A 463 9.51 13.58 34.43
N SER A 464 10.04 14.17 33.36
CA SER A 464 9.28 14.54 32.16
C SER A 464 9.39 13.43 31.11
N PHE A 465 8.30 13.08 30.45
CA PHE A 465 8.26 11.94 29.53
C PHE A 465 8.10 12.41 28.08
N THR A 466 8.90 11.82 27.19
CA THR A 466 8.81 11.99 25.74
C THR A 466 8.83 10.62 25.07
N ALA A 467 8.35 10.54 23.83
CA ALA A 467 8.40 9.33 23.02
C ALA A 467 8.99 9.65 21.64
N SER A 468 9.83 8.77 21.13
CA SER A 468 10.44 8.82 19.81
C SER A 468 10.37 7.44 19.13
N GLY A 469 10.79 7.33 17.87
CA GLY A 469 10.56 6.12 17.07
C GLY A 469 9.11 5.95 16.61
N LEU A 470 8.30 7.00 16.77
CA LEU A 470 6.92 7.04 16.29
C LEU A 470 6.90 7.04 14.76
N PRO A 471 5.96 6.32 14.12
CA PRO A 471 5.72 6.46 12.68
C PRO A 471 5.35 7.92 12.33
N PRO A 472 5.50 8.33 11.05
CA PRO A 472 4.98 9.61 10.59
C PRO A 472 3.49 9.78 10.96
N GLU A 473 3.11 10.99 11.38
CA GLU A 473 1.73 11.37 11.74
C GLU A 473 1.15 10.73 13.01
N VAL A 474 1.93 9.95 13.75
CA VAL A 474 1.53 9.40 15.05
C VAL A 474 1.82 10.40 16.18
N ILE A 475 0.80 10.66 16.99
CA ILE A 475 0.90 11.55 18.15
C ILE A 475 1.04 10.70 19.41
N ALA A 476 2.12 10.91 20.16
CA ALA A 476 2.28 10.38 21.51
C ALA A 476 2.03 11.48 22.53
N SER A 477 1.23 11.20 23.55
CA SER A 477 1.00 12.11 24.68
C SER A 477 1.05 11.35 25.99
N PHE A 478 1.48 12.03 27.05
CA PHE A 478 1.59 11.46 28.39
C PHE A 478 0.61 12.14 29.33
N ALA A 479 -0.10 11.36 30.15
CA ALA A 479 -0.99 11.87 31.19
C ALA A 479 -0.64 11.21 32.54
N PRO A 480 -0.02 11.94 33.48
CA PRO A 480 0.56 13.28 33.34
C PRO A 480 1.85 13.30 32.50
N VAL A 481 2.20 14.45 31.89
CA VAL A 481 3.45 14.63 31.10
C VAL A 481 4.71 14.64 31.95
N SER A 482 4.57 14.87 33.26
CA SER A 482 5.64 14.69 34.23
C SER A 482 5.09 14.30 35.60
N CYS A 483 5.86 13.53 36.37
CA CYS A 483 5.51 13.16 37.74
C CYS A 483 6.74 12.73 38.55
N PRO A 484 6.69 12.85 39.89
CA PRO A 484 7.72 12.31 40.76
C PRO A 484 7.54 10.79 40.97
N PRO A 485 8.57 9.95 40.75
CA PRO A 485 8.52 8.51 41.01
C PRO A 485 8.30 8.16 42.50
N PRO A 486 7.62 7.05 42.83
CA PRO A 486 6.98 6.12 41.92
C PRO A 486 5.71 6.73 41.30
N CYS A 487 5.62 6.70 39.97
CA CYS A 487 4.45 7.17 39.26
C CYS A 487 4.28 6.40 37.96
N ALA A 488 3.04 6.33 37.47
CA ALA A 488 2.70 5.57 36.27
C ALA A 488 1.94 6.45 35.25
N PRO A 489 2.63 7.34 34.51
CA PRO A 489 1.96 8.10 33.46
C PRO A 489 1.45 7.16 32.37
N THR A 490 0.29 7.49 31.83
CA THR A 490 -0.27 6.78 30.68
C THR A 490 0.27 7.41 29.40
N LEU A 491 0.98 6.62 28.58
CA LEU A 491 1.37 6.99 27.23
C LEU A 491 0.23 6.64 26.28
N ALA A 492 -0.47 7.64 25.77
CA ALA A 492 -1.44 7.48 24.70
C ALA A 492 -0.77 7.70 23.34
N ILE A 493 -0.77 6.66 22.50
CA ILE A 493 -0.27 6.68 21.13
C ILE A 493 -1.48 6.69 20.20
N THR A 494 -1.69 7.79 19.51
CA THR A 494 -2.78 8.00 18.55
C THR A 494 -2.23 7.87 17.14
N THR A 495 -2.72 6.90 16.37
CA THR A 495 -2.38 6.74 14.96
C THR A 495 -3.41 7.41 14.06
N SER A 496 -2.97 7.91 12.91
CA SER A 496 -3.83 8.42 11.84
C SER A 496 -4.33 7.28 10.93
N ALA A 497 -5.35 7.56 10.12
CA ALA A 497 -5.82 6.65 9.08
C ALA A 497 -4.78 6.40 7.97
N SER A 498 -3.71 7.20 7.92
CA SER A 498 -2.60 7.12 6.96
C SER A 498 -1.31 6.55 7.58
N THR A 499 -1.28 6.27 8.89
CA THR A 499 -0.11 5.73 9.58
C THR A 499 0.33 4.41 8.94
N SER A 500 1.55 4.35 8.41
CA SER A 500 2.08 3.15 7.75
C SER A 500 1.92 1.89 8.61
N LEU A 501 1.56 0.77 7.98
CA LEU A 501 1.47 -0.51 8.68
C LEU A 501 2.86 -1.03 8.97
N GLY A 502 3.00 -1.80 10.03
CA GLY A 502 4.25 -2.43 10.39
C GLY A 502 4.55 -2.33 11.87
N THR A 503 5.71 -2.84 12.24
CA THR A 503 6.16 -2.85 13.62
C THR A 503 7.21 -1.76 13.80
N TYR A 504 6.98 -0.88 14.76
CA TYR A 504 7.81 0.27 15.07
C TYR A 504 8.37 0.14 16.48
N THR A 505 9.68 0.34 16.63
CA THR A 505 10.30 0.42 17.95
C THR A 505 10.02 1.78 18.56
N ILE A 506 9.09 1.84 19.52
CA ILE A 506 8.80 3.07 20.26
C ILE A 506 9.80 3.17 21.41
N ILE A 507 10.48 4.32 21.49
CA ILE A 507 11.43 4.62 22.55
C ILE A 507 10.80 5.68 23.46
N VAL A 508 10.50 5.30 24.69
CA VAL A 508 10.04 6.22 25.73
C VAL A 508 11.25 6.72 26.48
N THR A 509 11.40 8.04 26.57
CA THR A 509 12.46 8.71 27.33
C THR A 509 11.85 9.46 28.50
N GLY A 510 12.20 9.09 29.73
CA GLY A 510 11.94 9.90 30.92
C GLY A 510 13.18 10.71 31.22
N THR A 511 13.05 12.01 31.49
CA THR A 511 14.15 12.92 31.82
C THR A 511 13.90 13.56 33.18
N GLY A 512 14.83 13.40 34.12
CA GLY A 512 14.76 13.99 35.45
C GLY A 512 16.14 14.44 35.95
N GLY A 513 16.26 14.70 37.25
CA GLY A 513 17.51 15.17 37.87
C GLY A 513 18.75 14.27 37.67
N SER A 514 18.58 12.96 37.47
CA SER A 514 19.67 12.01 37.11
C SER A 514 19.98 11.94 35.62
N GLY A 515 19.26 12.66 34.75
CA GLY A 515 19.38 12.56 33.30
C GLY A 515 18.23 11.78 32.64
N ALA A 516 18.48 11.31 31.42
CA ALA A 516 17.48 10.62 30.59
C ALA A 516 17.61 9.10 30.74
N LYS A 517 16.50 8.42 31.01
CA LYS A 517 16.38 6.95 30.99
C LYS A 517 15.43 6.57 29.88
N THR A 518 15.67 5.43 29.23
CA THR A 518 14.82 4.96 28.14
C THR A 518 14.27 3.56 28.40
N THR A 519 13.09 3.31 27.87
CA THR A 519 12.53 1.98 27.71
C THR A 519 11.93 1.89 26.32
N SER A 520 11.98 0.73 25.68
CA SER A 520 11.41 0.54 24.36
C SER A 520 10.46 -0.65 24.30
N PHE A 521 9.52 -0.58 23.38
CA PHE A 521 8.61 -1.66 23.06
C PHE A 521 8.23 -1.59 21.59
N GLN A 522 7.78 -2.73 21.06
CA GLN A 522 7.27 -2.78 19.70
C GLN A 522 5.83 -2.29 19.67
N LEU A 523 5.55 -1.29 18.85
CA LEU A 523 4.21 -0.91 18.43
C LEU A 523 3.95 -1.53 17.06
N THR A 524 3.10 -2.55 17.01
CA THR A 524 2.58 -3.06 15.75
C THR A 524 1.37 -2.24 15.33
N VAL A 525 1.52 -1.44 14.28
CA VAL A 525 0.41 -0.80 13.59
C VAL A 525 -0.21 -1.83 12.65
N ASN A 526 -1.31 -2.41 13.08
CA ASN A 526 -2.07 -3.35 12.29
C ASN A 526 -2.99 -2.60 11.32
N ALA A 527 -3.26 -3.23 10.18
CA ALA A 527 -4.46 -2.90 9.44
C ALA A 527 -5.66 -3.02 10.40
N PRO A 528 -6.70 -2.20 10.25
CA PRO A 528 -7.99 -2.54 10.84
C PRO A 528 -8.28 -3.99 10.51
N ALA A 529 -8.63 -4.79 11.52
CA ALA A 529 -9.21 -6.09 11.25
C ALA A 529 -10.29 -5.87 10.19
N PRO A 530 -10.33 -6.65 9.09
CA PRO A 530 -11.41 -6.52 8.12
C PRO A 530 -12.69 -6.55 8.96
N PRO A 531 -13.51 -5.49 8.93
CA PRO A 531 -14.80 -5.58 9.59
C PRO A 531 -15.44 -6.86 9.08
N SER A 532 -16.13 -7.60 9.97
CA SER A 532 -17.03 -8.66 9.52
C SER A 532 -17.76 -8.13 8.30
N PRO A 533 -17.70 -8.81 7.13
CA PRO A 533 -18.20 -8.24 5.90
C PRO A 533 -19.60 -7.70 6.17
N PRO A 534 -19.83 -6.40 5.92
CA PRO A 534 -21.12 -5.81 6.21
C PRO A 534 -22.20 -6.64 5.49
N PRO A 535 -23.42 -6.72 6.03
CA PRO A 535 -24.52 -7.37 5.33
C PRO A 535 -24.53 -6.95 3.85
N PRO A 536 -24.79 -7.88 2.90
CA PRO A 536 -24.70 -7.57 1.47
C PRO A 536 -25.46 -6.28 1.13
N GLY A 537 -24.76 -5.31 0.54
CA GLY A 537 -25.32 -4.00 0.16
C GLY A 537 -25.03 -2.84 1.11
N GLU A 538 -24.45 -3.08 2.29
CA GLU A 538 -24.05 -2.04 3.24
C GLU A 538 -22.58 -1.64 3.07
N THR A 539 -22.27 -0.35 3.17
CA THR A 539 -20.89 0.14 3.23
C THR A 539 -20.30 -0.02 4.63
N PRO A 540 -18.98 -0.23 4.79
CA PRO A 540 -18.33 -0.21 6.11
C PRO A 540 -18.58 1.10 6.86
N ALA A 541 -18.56 1.05 8.19
CA ALA A 541 -18.69 2.22 9.04
C ALA A 541 -17.63 3.28 8.71
N ASN A 542 -18.07 4.54 8.59
CA ASN A 542 -17.24 5.70 8.24
C ASN A 542 -16.46 5.53 6.92
N PHE A 543 -17.04 4.85 5.94
CA PHE A 543 -16.43 4.67 4.62
C PHE A 543 -16.42 5.99 3.84
N THR A 544 -15.25 6.61 3.67
CA THR A 544 -15.07 7.95 3.09
C THR A 544 -14.61 7.88 1.64
N VAL A 545 -15.38 8.50 0.75
CA VAL A 545 -15.12 8.58 -0.69
C VAL A 545 -14.85 10.03 -1.08
N ALA A 546 -13.80 10.26 -1.86
CA ALA A 546 -13.47 11.56 -2.43
C ALA A 546 -14.01 11.68 -3.86
N PHE A 547 -14.63 12.81 -4.16
CA PHE A 547 -15.16 13.15 -5.48
C PHE A 547 -14.43 14.38 -6.02
N ILE A 548 -13.86 14.22 -7.22
CA ILE A 548 -13.14 15.26 -7.95
C ILE A 548 -13.38 15.13 -9.45
N GLY A 549 -13.07 16.19 -10.18
CA GLY A 549 -12.93 16.21 -11.64
C GLY A 549 -12.07 17.40 -12.03
N ASP A 550 -11.74 17.53 -13.32
CA ASP A 550 -11.00 18.68 -13.85
C ASP A 550 -9.62 18.87 -13.14
N GLN A 551 -8.86 17.78 -13.01
CA GLN A 551 -7.69 17.73 -12.12
C GLN A 551 -6.47 18.44 -12.71
N GLY A 552 -6.05 18.06 -13.93
CA GLY A 552 -4.74 18.39 -14.48
C GLY A 552 -3.57 17.67 -13.77
N THR A 553 -2.35 18.09 -14.11
CA THR A 553 -1.06 17.55 -13.61
C THR A 553 -0.16 18.62 -12.97
N ASN A 554 -0.74 19.68 -12.40
CA ASN A 554 0.01 20.80 -11.84
C ASN A 554 0.13 20.72 -10.30
N SER A 555 0.74 21.73 -9.67
CA SER A 555 0.92 21.76 -8.22
C SER A 555 -0.39 21.80 -7.42
N ASN A 556 -1.44 22.43 -7.95
CA ASN A 556 -2.76 22.47 -7.32
C ASN A 556 -3.41 21.08 -7.36
N SER A 557 -3.27 20.38 -8.50
CA SER A 557 -3.66 18.97 -8.65
C SER A 557 -3.00 18.10 -7.57
N GLY A 558 -1.70 18.28 -7.37
CA GLY A 558 -0.95 17.60 -6.31
C GLY A 558 -1.45 17.94 -4.90
N ALA A 559 -1.81 19.21 -4.64
CA ALA A 559 -2.34 19.63 -3.35
C ALA A 559 -3.74 19.05 -3.07
N VAL A 560 -4.61 18.93 -4.09
CA VAL A 560 -5.91 18.27 -3.96
C VAL A 560 -5.73 16.78 -3.63
N LEU A 561 -4.84 16.08 -4.34
CA LEU A 561 -4.52 14.68 -4.05
C LEU A 561 -3.91 14.50 -2.65
N LEU A 562 -3.07 15.44 -2.20
CA LEU A 562 -2.53 15.41 -0.84
C LEU A 562 -3.62 15.63 0.21
N LEU A 563 -4.60 16.51 -0.06
CA LEU A 563 -5.77 16.70 0.81
C LEU A 563 -6.61 15.42 0.90
N ILE A 564 -6.82 14.73 -0.23
CA ILE A 564 -7.48 13.41 -0.28
C ILE A 564 -6.76 12.40 0.62
N LYS A 565 -5.43 12.31 0.48
CA LYS A 565 -4.59 11.43 1.29
C LYS A 565 -4.71 11.76 2.79
N ASN A 566 -4.53 13.03 3.15
CA ASN A 566 -4.48 13.49 4.53
C ASN A 566 -5.83 13.36 5.25
N LYS A 567 -6.94 13.44 4.51
CA LYS A 567 -8.29 13.21 5.03
C LYS A 567 -8.67 11.72 5.12
N GLY A 568 -7.80 10.83 4.64
CA GLY A 568 -7.99 9.38 4.77
C GLY A 568 -9.13 8.83 3.91
N ALA A 569 -9.39 9.42 2.74
CA ALA A 569 -10.34 8.83 1.79
C ALA A 569 -9.87 7.42 1.40
N GLN A 570 -10.84 6.53 1.17
CA GLN A 570 -10.59 5.12 0.86
C GLN A 570 -10.89 4.78 -0.61
N LEU A 571 -11.52 5.70 -1.34
CA LEU A 571 -11.82 5.62 -2.76
C LEU A 571 -11.84 7.03 -3.33
N VAL A 572 -11.34 7.19 -4.56
CA VAL A 572 -11.63 8.36 -5.41
C VAL A 572 -12.58 7.96 -6.53
N ILE A 573 -13.63 8.76 -6.72
CA ILE A 573 -14.47 8.76 -7.92
C ILE A 573 -14.16 10.06 -8.68
N HIS A 574 -13.59 9.91 -9.87
CA HIS A 574 -13.16 11.02 -10.71
C HIS A 574 -14.08 11.20 -11.92
N SER A 575 -14.79 12.31 -11.99
CA SER A 575 -15.75 12.61 -13.05
C SER A 575 -15.08 13.24 -14.28
N GLY A 576 -14.05 12.59 -14.83
CA GLY A 576 -13.38 12.97 -16.09
C GLY A 576 -12.51 14.22 -16.07
N ASP A 577 -11.83 14.44 -17.19
CA ASP A 577 -10.84 15.50 -17.45
C ASP A 577 -9.60 15.39 -16.55
N LEU A 578 -8.76 14.42 -16.91
CA LEU A 578 -7.60 13.95 -16.14
C LEU A 578 -6.42 14.90 -16.30
N ALA A 579 -5.59 14.75 -17.34
CA ALA A 579 -4.35 15.53 -17.46
C ALA A 579 -4.48 16.82 -18.28
N TYR A 580 -5.49 16.91 -19.17
CA TYR A 580 -5.70 17.94 -20.20
C TYR A 580 -4.67 18.00 -21.34
N ASP A 581 -3.47 17.47 -21.14
CA ASP A 581 -2.35 17.50 -22.09
C ASP A 581 -2.14 16.17 -22.83
N ASN A 582 -3.04 15.20 -22.65
CA ASN A 582 -2.94 13.84 -23.21
C ASN A 582 -1.70 13.07 -22.73
N GLU A 583 -1.28 13.27 -21.48
CA GLU A 583 -0.18 12.52 -20.84
C GLU A 583 -0.67 11.52 -19.78
N PRO A 584 -1.20 10.34 -20.16
CA PRO A 584 -1.69 9.32 -19.22
C PRO A 584 -0.69 8.88 -18.17
N THR A 585 0.57 8.69 -18.57
CA THR A 585 1.64 8.26 -17.66
C THR A 585 1.97 9.34 -16.63
N ALA A 586 1.96 10.62 -17.01
CA ALA A 586 2.24 11.71 -16.07
C ALA A 586 1.13 11.82 -15.01
N PHE A 587 -0.13 11.68 -15.44
CA PHE A 587 -1.28 11.62 -14.56
C PHE A 587 -1.21 10.42 -13.61
N ASP A 588 -1.01 9.19 -14.11
CA ASP A 588 -0.95 7.99 -13.26
C ASP A 588 0.25 8.03 -12.30
N ASN A 589 1.38 8.59 -12.72
CA ASN A 589 2.53 8.81 -11.84
C ASN A 589 2.21 9.78 -10.72
N MET A 590 1.52 10.90 -11.00
CA MET A 590 1.12 11.85 -9.96
C MET A 590 0.18 11.19 -8.94
N VAL A 591 -0.85 10.48 -9.41
CA VAL A 591 -1.78 9.75 -8.54
C VAL A 591 -1.04 8.68 -7.73
N THR A 592 -0.19 7.88 -8.37
CA THR A 592 0.61 6.83 -7.72
C THR A 592 1.56 7.38 -6.67
N ASN A 593 2.29 8.45 -6.97
CA ASN A 593 3.27 9.02 -6.06
C ASN A 593 2.63 9.63 -4.81
N ILE A 594 1.40 10.16 -4.94
CA ILE A 594 0.72 10.83 -3.83
C ILE A 594 -0.14 9.82 -3.06
N LEU A 595 -1.10 9.16 -3.74
CA LEU A 595 -2.07 8.27 -3.11
C LEU A 595 -1.56 6.84 -2.92
N GLY A 596 -0.60 6.40 -3.73
CA GLY A 596 -0.08 5.04 -3.76
C GLY A 596 -0.49 4.27 -5.03
N SER A 597 0.30 3.26 -5.40
CA SER A 597 0.10 2.44 -6.62
C SER A 597 -1.14 1.54 -6.56
N GLU A 598 -1.61 1.24 -5.35
CA GLU A 598 -2.73 0.34 -5.05
C GLU A 598 -3.97 1.10 -4.56
N PHE A 599 -3.93 2.43 -4.46
CA PHE A 599 -5.06 3.21 -3.98
C PHE A 599 -6.27 3.09 -4.96
N PRO A 600 -7.48 2.73 -4.48
CA PRO A 600 -8.70 2.64 -5.29
C PRO A 600 -9.07 3.96 -5.98
N TYR A 601 -9.15 3.93 -7.30
CA TYR A 601 -9.40 5.12 -8.13
C TYR A 601 -10.27 4.76 -9.33
N LEU A 602 -11.51 5.24 -9.34
CA LEU A 602 -12.51 4.99 -10.37
C LEU A 602 -12.74 6.26 -11.19
N VAL A 603 -12.84 6.12 -12.51
CA VAL A 603 -12.86 7.28 -13.43
C VAL A 603 -13.92 7.11 -14.50
N SER A 604 -14.72 8.15 -14.71
CA SER A 604 -15.52 8.32 -15.92
C SER A 604 -14.73 9.12 -16.96
N ARG A 605 -14.80 8.76 -18.24
CA ARG A 605 -14.07 9.49 -19.29
C ARG A 605 -14.60 10.92 -19.46
N GLY A 606 -13.68 11.86 -19.60
CA GLY A 606 -13.96 13.24 -19.97
C GLY A 606 -13.61 13.60 -21.42
N ASN A 607 -14.06 14.77 -21.87
CA ASN A 607 -13.80 15.23 -23.24
C ASN A 607 -12.32 15.49 -23.50
N HIS A 608 -11.54 15.86 -22.48
CA HIS A 608 -10.09 16.01 -22.59
C HIS A 608 -9.32 14.68 -22.58
N ASP A 609 -9.98 13.57 -22.27
CA ASP A 609 -9.34 12.26 -22.14
C ASP A 609 -9.47 11.42 -23.42
N ILE A 610 -10.40 11.76 -24.31
CA ILE A 610 -10.78 10.98 -25.52
C ILE A 610 -9.56 10.60 -26.35
N ALA A 611 -8.66 11.54 -26.62
CA ALA A 611 -7.52 11.33 -27.52
C ALA A 611 -6.50 10.33 -26.98
N ALA A 612 -6.41 10.16 -25.65
CA ALA A 612 -5.46 9.27 -24.99
C ALA A 612 -6.13 8.19 -24.13
N TRP A 613 -7.42 7.92 -24.36
CA TRP A 613 -8.18 6.97 -23.56
C TRP A 613 -7.80 5.52 -23.83
N GLY A 614 -7.82 5.11 -25.11
CA GLY A 614 -7.56 3.75 -25.54
C GLY A 614 -6.07 3.45 -25.79
N GLY A 615 -5.77 2.17 -26.05
CA GLY A 615 -4.42 1.68 -26.33
C GLY A 615 -3.67 1.18 -25.09
N PRO A 616 -2.52 0.51 -25.28
CA PRO A 616 -1.81 -0.20 -24.21
C PRO A 616 -1.22 0.71 -23.12
N THR A 617 -1.08 2.01 -23.41
CA THR A 617 -0.58 3.04 -22.47
C THR A 617 -1.60 4.17 -22.27
N GLY A 618 -2.84 3.99 -22.74
CA GLY A 618 -3.91 4.96 -22.57
C GLY A 618 -4.47 4.96 -21.16
N TYR A 619 -5.28 5.97 -20.82
CA TYR A 619 -5.90 6.10 -19.50
C TYR A 619 -6.64 4.83 -19.07
N GLN A 620 -7.42 4.22 -19.95
CA GLN A 620 -8.20 3.03 -19.63
C GLN A 620 -7.32 1.84 -19.22
N ALA A 621 -6.21 1.62 -19.92
CA ALA A 621 -5.28 0.53 -19.62
C ALA A 621 -4.55 0.74 -18.29
N LEU A 622 -4.15 1.99 -17.99
CA LEU A 622 -3.51 2.34 -16.71
C LEU A 622 -4.47 2.21 -15.53
N LEU A 623 -5.73 2.61 -15.71
CA LEU A 623 -6.79 2.46 -14.72
C LEU A 623 -7.14 0.99 -14.46
N GLN A 624 -7.24 0.18 -15.53
CA GLN A 624 -7.41 -1.27 -15.39
C GLN A 624 -6.23 -1.89 -14.64
N ALA A 625 -4.99 -1.54 -15.01
CA ALA A 625 -3.80 -2.05 -14.32
C ALA A 625 -3.78 -1.65 -12.84
N ARG A 626 -4.31 -0.48 -12.47
CA ARG A 626 -4.47 -0.06 -11.07
C ARG A 626 -5.48 -0.93 -10.33
N LEU A 627 -6.64 -1.21 -10.92
CA LEU A 627 -7.63 -2.13 -10.34
C LEU A 627 -7.04 -3.53 -10.17
N ASP A 628 -6.31 -4.02 -11.17
CA ASP A 628 -5.68 -5.33 -11.13
C ASP A 628 -4.63 -5.42 -10.02
N ARG A 629 -3.80 -4.38 -9.83
CA ARG A 629 -2.83 -4.35 -8.71
C ARG A 629 -3.54 -4.43 -7.36
N TYR A 630 -4.57 -3.61 -7.14
CA TYR A 630 -5.32 -3.60 -5.90
C TYR A 630 -5.99 -4.97 -5.62
N ASN A 631 -6.64 -5.55 -6.64
CA ASN A 631 -7.37 -6.80 -6.50
C ASN A 631 -6.48 -8.04 -6.37
N ASN A 632 -5.27 -8.00 -6.95
CA ASN A 632 -4.31 -9.10 -6.91
C ASN A 632 -3.32 -9.01 -5.75
N ASP A 633 -3.34 -7.92 -4.98
CA ASP A 633 -2.56 -7.83 -3.74
C ASP A 633 -2.97 -8.97 -2.78
N PRO A 634 -2.02 -9.85 -2.37
CA PRO A 634 -2.30 -10.96 -1.48
C PRO A 634 -2.81 -10.54 -0.10
N VAL A 635 -2.65 -9.27 0.32
CA VAL A 635 -3.20 -8.76 1.57
C VAL A 635 -4.62 -8.19 1.43
N THR A 636 -5.12 -7.97 0.21
CA THR A 636 -6.49 -7.50 -0.04
C THR A 636 -7.49 -8.66 0.14
N PRO A 637 -8.39 -8.59 1.14
CA PRO A 637 -9.42 -9.61 1.32
C PRO A 637 -10.30 -9.73 0.08
N SER A 638 -10.77 -10.93 -0.25
CA SER A 638 -11.67 -11.14 -1.39
C SER A 638 -12.95 -10.31 -1.31
N SER A 639 -13.44 -10.01 -0.09
CA SER A 639 -14.58 -9.15 0.18
C SER A 639 -14.34 -7.66 -0.09
N ASP A 640 -13.08 -7.25 -0.19
CA ASP A 640 -12.64 -5.86 -0.40
C ASP A 640 -12.14 -5.64 -1.84
N ARG A 641 -12.31 -6.60 -2.75
CA ARG A 641 -11.93 -6.40 -4.16
C ARG A 641 -12.92 -5.49 -4.88
N ILE A 642 -12.42 -4.67 -5.78
CA ILE A 642 -13.24 -3.83 -6.67
C ILE A 642 -13.66 -4.69 -7.86
N ILE A 643 -14.96 -4.92 -8.01
CA ILE A 643 -15.50 -5.72 -9.10
C ILE A 643 -16.20 -4.79 -10.08
N CYS A 644 -15.60 -4.59 -11.25
CA CYS A 644 -16.20 -3.82 -12.34
C CYS A 644 -16.73 -4.76 -13.42
N THR A 645 -17.97 -4.52 -13.85
CA THR A 645 -18.62 -5.18 -15.00
C THR A 645 -18.85 -4.17 -16.12
N GLY A 646 -19.10 -4.66 -17.33
CA GLY A 646 -19.18 -3.84 -18.55
C GLY A 646 -17.99 -4.09 -19.48
N SER A 647 -18.15 -3.78 -20.77
CA SER A 647 -17.11 -4.01 -21.78
C SER A 647 -16.00 -2.97 -21.74
N ASP A 648 -16.29 -1.76 -21.24
CA ASP A 648 -15.41 -0.60 -21.36
C ASP A 648 -15.36 0.19 -20.05
N LEU A 649 -14.32 -0.09 -19.24
CA LEU A 649 -14.05 0.61 -17.99
C LEU A 649 -14.03 2.13 -18.22
N GLY A 650 -14.82 2.86 -17.44
CA GLY A 650 -14.95 4.31 -17.45
C GLY A 650 -15.80 4.92 -18.57
N LEU A 651 -16.36 4.09 -19.46
CA LEU A 651 -17.27 4.50 -20.54
C LEU A 651 -18.69 4.00 -20.30
N LYS A 652 -18.79 2.70 -19.98
CA LYS A 652 -20.05 2.00 -19.72
C LYS A 652 -19.74 0.82 -18.81
N SER A 653 -19.47 1.15 -17.55
CA SER A 653 -19.04 0.17 -16.55
C SER A 653 -19.66 0.41 -15.18
N SER A 654 -19.85 -0.68 -14.44
CA SER A 654 -20.51 -0.70 -13.15
C SER A 654 -19.59 -1.40 -12.15
N CYS A 655 -19.12 -0.65 -11.17
CA CYS A 655 -18.13 -1.10 -10.20
C CYS A 655 -18.78 -1.24 -8.82
N THR A 656 -18.56 -2.37 -8.17
CA THR A 656 -18.92 -2.57 -6.76
C THR A 656 -17.66 -2.58 -5.92
N TYR A 657 -17.65 -1.78 -4.85
CA TYR A 657 -16.56 -1.74 -3.89
C TYR A 657 -17.12 -1.48 -2.49
N ARG A 658 -16.89 -2.42 -1.56
CA ARG A 658 -17.28 -2.30 -0.15
C ARG A 658 -18.73 -1.82 0.04
N GLY A 659 -19.68 -2.46 -0.65
CA GLY A 659 -21.11 -2.15 -0.56
C GLY A 659 -21.58 -0.88 -1.30
N LEU A 660 -20.67 -0.09 -1.87
CA LEU A 660 -20.99 1.02 -2.77
C LEU A 660 -21.05 0.50 -4.22
N ARG A 661 -22.07 0.91 -4.98
CA ARG A 661 -22.10 0.71 -6.44
C ARG A 661 -21.87 2.03 -7.16
N VAL A 662 -20.99 2.00 -8.17
CA VAL A 662 -20.58 3.17 -8.94
C VAL A 662 -20.71 2.86 -10.42
N LEU A 663 -21.58 3.60 -11.12
CA LEU A 663 -21.69 3.56 -12.57
C LEU A 663 -20.77 4.64 -13.13
N LEU A 664 -19.81 4.23 -13.96
CA LEU A 664 -18.88 5.10 -14.66
C LEU A 664 -19.29 5.18 -16.12
N ILE A 665 -19.78 6.36 -16.51
CA ILE A 665 -20.50 6.57 -17.75
C ILE A 665 -19.87 7.72 -18.54
N ASP A 666 -19.78 7.54 -19.84
CA ASP A 666 -19.61 8.62 -20.81
C ASP A 666 -20.87 8.70 -21.69
N PRO A 667 -21.83 9.60 -21.37
CA PRO A 667 -23.08 9.77 -22.11
C PRO A 667 -22.94 10.14 -23.58
N THR A 668 -21.73 10.52 -24.01
CA THR A 668 -21.46 10.90 -25.41
C THR A 668 -20.93 9.75 -26.24
N ALA A 669 -20.66 8.59 -25.60
CA ALA A 669 -20.02 7.45 -26.25
C ALA A 669 -21.02 6.48 -26.89
N PHE A 670 -22.24 6.38 -26.36
CA PHE A 670 -23.30 5.49 -26.82
C PHE A 670 -24.63 6.25 -26.93
N SER A 671 -25.73 5.54 -27.17
CA SER A 671 -27.06 6.14 -27.31
C SER A 671 -28.13 5.42 -26.47
N ASP A 672 -27.68 4.58 -25.54
CA ASP A 672 -28.48 3.64 -24.74
C ASP A 672 -27.99 3.61 -23.28
N GLU A 673 -27.31 4.67 -22.84
CA GLU A 673 -26.80 4.85 -21.49
C GLU A 673 -27.92 4.91 -20.46
N ASP A 674 -29.04 5.55 -20.78
CA ASP A 674 -30.24 5.60 -19.95
C ASP A 674 -30.75 4.18 -19.62
N LEU A 675 -30.87 3.32 -20.64
CA LEU A 675 -31.26 1.91 -20.47
C LEU A 675 -30.24 1.13 -19.65
N TYR A 676 -28.94 1.41 -19.83
CA TYR A 676 -27.89 0.78 -19.04
C TYR A 676 -27.95 1.21 -17.57
N ILE A 677 -28.12 2.51 -17.29
CA ILE A 677 -28.31 3.06 -15.94
C ILE A 677 -29.50 2.38 -15.28
N GLN A 678 -30.64 2.35 -15.97
CA GLN A 678 -31.86 1.73 -15.49
C GLN A 678 -31.59 0.27 -15.09
N GLN A 679 -30.99 -0.53 -15.97
CA GLN A 679 -30.71 -1.95 -15.73
C GLN A 679 -29.70 -2.20 -14.60
N GLU A 680 -28.65 -1.39 -14.49
CA GLU A 680 -27.63 -1.57 -13.47
C GLU A 680 -28.15 -1.17 -12.08
N LEU A 681 -28.90 -0.07 -11.97
CA LEU A 681 -29.52 0.35 -10.71
C LEU A 681 -30.63 -0.61 -10.29
N ALA A 682 -31.42 -1.09 -11.25
CA ALA A 682 -32.43 -2.12 -11.06
C ALA A 682 -31.88 -3.42 -10.44
N ASN A 683 -30.68 -3.82 -10.87
CA ASN A 683 -30.00 -5.00 -10.37
C ASN A 683 -29.12 -4.70 -9.13
N SER A 684 -29.29 -3.55 -8.49
CA SER A 684 -28.48 -3.16 -7.34
C SER A 684 -29.09 -3.54 -6.01
N THR A 685 -28.27 -4.18 -5.17
CA THR A 685 -28.56 -4.42 -3.77
C THR A 685 -27.89 -3.39 -2.85
N ALA A 686 -27.12 -2.46 -3.40
CA ALA A 686 -26.41 -1.44 -2.63
C ALA A 686 -27.39 -0.40 -2.07
N ILE A 687 -27.17 0.00 -0.81
CA ILE A 687 -27.89 1.14 -0.22
C ILE A 687 -27.53 2.44 -0.93
N TRP A 688 -26.26 2.57 -1.28
CA TRP A 688 -25.70 3.75 -1.94
C TRP A 688 -25.28 3.40 -3.37
N ASN A 689 -25.90 4.09 -4.32
CA ASN A 689 -25.54 4.04 -5.73
C ASN A 689 -25.02 5.41 -6.15
N VAL A 690 -24.01 5.43 -7.01
CA VAL A 690 -23.45 6.65 -7.59
C VAL A 690 -23.47 6.51 -9.10
N CYS A 691 -24.04 7.49 -9.79
CA CYS A 691 -23.80 7.69 -11.21
C CYS A 691 -22.76 8.81 -11.38
N SER A 692 -21.70 8.52 -12.13
CA SER A 692 -20.62 9.48 -12.39
C SER A 692 -20.38 9.63 -13.88
N TRP A 693 -20.32 10.87 -14.35
CA TRP A 693 -19.91 11.25 -15.70
C TRP A 693 -19.37 12.69 -15.69
N LEU A 694 -18.67 13.10 -16.75
CA LEU A 694 -18.11 14.47 -16.82
C LEU A 694 -19.19 15.53 -17.10
N TYR A 695 -19.88 15.37 -18.23
CA TYR A 695 -20.71 16.39 -18.87
C TYR A 695 -21.92 16.84 -18.05
N GLN A 696 -22.47 18.02 -18.37
CA GLN A 696 -23.65 18.56 -17.70
C GLN A 696 -24.63 19.21 -18.67
N GLU A 697 -25.90 19.29 -18.26
CA GLU A 697 -26.89 20.17 -18.88
C GLU A 697 -26.73 21.60 -18.33
N ASN A 698 -26.91 22.62 -19.18
CA ASN A 698 -26.75 24.03 -18.83
C ASN A 698 -27.64 24.45 -17.65
N ALA A 699 -28.82 23.85 -17.52
CA ALA A 699 -29.76 24.16 -16.44
C ALA A 699 -29.39 23.52 -15.08
N ILE A 700 -28.47 22.55 -15.04
CA ILE A 700 -28.02 21.87 -13.81
C ILE A 700 -26.51 22.05 -13.56
N GLN A 701 -25.90 23.07 -14.15
CA GLN A 701 -24.52 23.49 -13.88
C GLN A 701 -24.46 24.99 -13.56
N ILE A 702 -23.32 25.44 -13.00
CA ILE A 702 -23.09 26.84 -12.61
C ILE A 702 -22.16 27.59 -13.59
N GLY A 703 -21.58 26.91 -14.59
CA GLY A 703 -20.64 27.47 -15.56
C GLY A 703 -21.25 27.80 -16.94
N VAL A 704 -20.37 27.97 -17.93
CA VAL A 704 -20.71 28.42 -19.31
C VAL A 704 -20.80 27.29 -20.34
N LYS A 705 -20.86 26.02 -19.91
CA LYS A 705 -20.83 24.90 -20.84
C LYS A 705 -22.20 24.68 -21.48
N SER A 706 -22.19 24.18 -22.72
CA SER A 706 -23.38 23.80 -23.47
C SER A 706 -23.94 22.46 -22.99
N ASP A 707 -25.22 22.20 -23.30
CA ASP A 707 -25.87 20.91 -23.10
C ASP A 707 -25.12 19.79 -23.84
N ALA A 708 -25.00 18.61 -23.21
CA ALA A 708 -24.14 17.53 -23.71
C ALA A 708 -24.56 16.10 -23.29
N VAL A 709 -25.54 15.93 -22.39
CA VAL A 709 -25.96 14.62 -21.85
C VAL A 709 -27.39 14.29 -22.26
N GLY A 710 -28.28 15.28 -22.21
CA GLY A 710 -29.73 15.08 -22.20
C GLY A 710 -30.24 14.75 -20.79
N TRP A 711 -31.56 14.69 -20.64
CA TRP A 711 -32.22 14.52 -19.34
C TRP A 711 -32.47 13.08 -18.94
N ALA A 712 -32.43 12.14 -19.88
CA ALA A 712 -32.76 10.74 -19.63
C ALA A 712 -31.84 10.14 -18.56
N ASP A 713 -30.52 10.27 -18.71
CA ASP A 713 -29.53 9.73 -17.77
C ASP A 713 -29.68 10.30 -16.35
N TYR A 714 -29.86 11.62 -16.23
CA TYR A 714 -30.14 12.26 -14.95
C TYR A 714 -31.39 11.68 -14.29
N GLU A 715 -32.48 11.55 -15.06
CA GLU A 715 -33.75 11.06 -14.56
C GLU A 715 -33.72 9.56 -14.23
N GLU A 716 -33.00 8.72 -14.97
CA GLU A 716 -32.82 7.30 -14.63
C GLU A 716 -32.00 7.13 -13.35
N CYS A 717 -30.94 7.91 -13.15
CA CYS A 717 -30.20 7.92 -11.89
C CYS A 717 -31.06 8.40 -10.71
N ARG A 718 -31.92 9.41 -10.92
CA ARG A 718 -32.89 9.84 -9.90
C ARG A 718 -33.91 8.74 -9.60
N LYS A 719 -34.50 8.12 -10.62
CA LYS A 719 -35.49 7.04 -10.46
C LYS A 719 -34.91 5.86 -9.69
N GLY A 720 -33.66 5.49 -9.96
CA GLY A 720 -32.94 4.44 -9.22
C GLY A 720 -32.38 4.86 -7.87
N GLY A 721 -32.54 6.12 -7.45
CA GLY A 721 -32.06 6.61 -6.16
C GLY A 721 -30.54 6.64 -6.04
N ALA A 722 -29.85 7.08 -7.10
CA ALA A 722 -28.41 7.26 -7.11
C ALA A 722 -28.01 8.70 -6.80
N ILE A 723 -26.84 8.87 -6.19
CA ILE A 723 -26.14 10.15 -6.11
C ILE A 723 -25.59 10.46 -7.51
N ILE A 724 -25.76 11.69 -8.00
CA ILE A 724 -25.30 12.08 -9.33
C ILE A 724 -24.08 13.00 -9.19
N ALA A 725 -22.92 12.52 -9.64
CA ALA A 725 -21.64 13.18 -9.57
C ALA A 725 -21.18 13.63 -10.96
N THR A 726 -20.97 14.94 -11.12
CA THR A 726 -20.52 15.55 -12.37
C THR A 726 -19.29 16.45 -12.17
N ALA A 727 -18.71 16.93 -13.28
CA ALA A 727 -17.65 17.94 -13.26
C ALA A 727 -17.77 18.83 -14.52
N HIS A 728 -16.71 19.13 -15.26
CA HIS A 728 -16.70 19.94 -16.50
C HIS A 728 -16.85 21.45 -16.30
N ALA A 729 -17.83 21.88 -15.50
CA ALA A 729 -17.88 23.25 -15.02
C ALA A 729 -16.87 23.36 -13.88
N HIS A 730 -15.81 24.15 -14.07
CA HIS A 730 -14.69 24.22 -13.12
C HIS A 730 -15.07 24.99 -11.86
N SER A 731 -15.95 24.39 -11.07
CA SER A 731 -16.69 24.97 -9.96
C SER A 731 -17.11 23.86 -9.01
N TYR A 732 -17.41 24.22 -7.76
CA TYR A 732 -18.13 23.33 -6.86
C TYR A 732 -19.56 23.84 -6.66
N ALA A 733 -20.52 22.96 -6.86
CA ALA A 733 -21.91 23.24 -6.56
C ALA A 733 -22.67 21.97 -6.23
N ARG A 734 -23.69 22.08 -5.38
CA ARG A 734 -24.65 20.99 -5.16
C ARG A 734 -26.05 21.50 -4.99
N THR A 735 -26.99 20.71 -5.48
CA THR A 735 -28.42 20.99 -5.37
C THR A 735 -28.96 20.62 -4.00
N ARG A 736 -30.16 21.10 -3.69
CA ARG A 736 -31.05 20.52 -2.69
C ARG A 736 -31.56 19.17 -3.21
N THR A 737 -32.30 18.44 -2.40
CA THR A 737 -32.99 17.24 -2.90
C THR A 737 -34.02 17.63 -3.96
N LEU A 738 -33.92 17.02 -5.14
CA LEU A 738 -34.76 17.26 -6.29
C LEU A 738 -35.67 16.05 -6.56
N ALA A 739 -36.96 16.30 -6.70
CA ALA A 739 -37.94 15.32 -7.16
C ALA A 739 -37.96 15.20 -8.70
N ASN A 740 -37.43 16.19 -9.41
CA ASN A 740 -37.25 16.18 -10.85
C ASN A 740 -36.06 17.09 -11.23
N ILE A 741 -35.06 16.54 -11.93
CA ILE A 741 -33.81 17.22 -12.24
C ILE A 741 -33.98 18.12 -13.47
N GLN A 742 -34.71 17.64 -14.49
CA GLN A 742 -34.98 18.39 -15.71
C GLN A 742 -35.64 19.75 -15.47
N THR A 743 -36.54 19.82 -14.49
CA THR A 743 -37.25 21.04 -14.10
C THR A 743 -36.64 21.72 -12.88
N GLN A 744 -35.56 21.16 -12.32
CA GLN A 744 -34.94 21.59 -11.05
C GLN A 744 -35.95 21.72 -9.90
N THR A 745 -36.94 20.83 -9.84
CA THR A 745 -37.99 20.88 -8.82
C THR A 745 -37.47 20.31 -7.51
N VAL A 746 -37.32 21.18 -6.50
CA VAL A 746 -36.98 20.77 -5.13
C VAL A 746 -38.08 19.87 -4.57
N ASP A 747 -37.67 18.76 -3.95
CA ASP A 747 -38.59 17.86 -3.26
C ASP A 747 -39.25 18.58 -2.08
N ALA A 748 -40.55 18.84 -2.21
CA ALA A 748 -41.33 19.52 -1.18
C ALA A 748 -41.38 18.74 0.15
N ALA A 749 -41.20 17.42 0.11
CA ALA A 749 -41.13 16.59 1.31
C ALA A 749 -39.75 16.65 1.99
N TRP A 750 -38.72 17.10 1.29
CA TRP A 750 -37.35 17.18 1.80
C TRP A 750 -36.66 18.51 1.40
N PRO A 751 -37.21 19.66 1.83
CA PRO A 751 -36.79 20.96 1.30
C PRO A 751 -35.50 21.50 1.93
N ASP A 752 -34.92 20.85 2.95
CA ASP A 752 -33.75 21.35 3.66
C ASP A 752 -32.53 21.43 2.72
N ALA A 753 -31.70 22.47 2.87
CA ALA A 753 -30.50 22.64 2.06
C ALA A 753 -29.33 21.77 2.53
N ASN A 754 -29.27 21.37 3.80
CA ASN A 754 -28.16 20.63 4.41
C ASN A 754 -28.56 19.25 4.94
N ALA A 755 -29.84 18.88 4.85
CA ALA A 755 -30.30 17.52 5.06
C ALA A 755 -30.92 17.00 3.76
N LEU A 756 -30.16 16.17 3.05
CA LEU A 756 -30.53 15.64 1.75
C LEU A 756 -31.01 14.19 1.87
N ARG A 757 -31.87 13.78 0.93
CA ARG A 757 -32.37 12.42 0.79
C ARG A 757 -31.91 11.82 -0.54
N VAL A 758 -31.61 10.51 -0.50
CA VAL A 758 -31.26 9.70 -1.67
C VAL A 758 -32.15 8.45 -1.67
N VAL A 759 -33.20 8.47 -2.47
CA VAL A 759 -34.17 7.37 -2.61
C VAL A 759 -34.63 7.26 -4.06
N PRO A 760 -35.21 6.12 -4.47
CA PRO A 760 -35.88 6.03 -5.76
C PRO A 760 -36.84 7.19 -5.99
N GLY A 761 -36.59 7.98 -7.04
CA GLY A 761 -37.37 9.14 -7.43
C GLY A 761 -37.01 10.46 -6.73
N SER A 762 -36.04 10.52 -5.81
CA SER A 762 -35.64 11.77 -5.16
C SER A 762 -34.17 11.73 -4.73
N THR A 763 -33.35 12.60 -5.32
CA THR A 763 -31.89 12.65 -5.10
C THR A 763 -31.34 14.05 -5.33
N PHE A 764 -30.02 14.21 -5.33
CA PHE A 764 -29.35 15.47 -5.62
C PHE A 764 -28.23 15.27 -6.66
N VAL A 765 -27.90 16.37 -7.33
CA VAL A 765 -26.78 16.51 -8.27
C VAL A 765 -25.71 17.40 -7.64
N PHE A 766 -24.44 17.06 -7.83
CA PHE A 766 -23.31 17.95 -7.54
C PHE A 766 -22.27 17.95 -8.65
N GLY A 767 -21.62 19.09 -8.83
CA GLY A 767 -20.43 19.27 -9.65
C GLY A 767 -19.18 19.44 -8.78
N ALA A 768 -18.14 18.64 -8.99
CA ALA A 768 -16.89 18.66 -8.23
C ALA A 768 -15.65 19.01 -9.10
N GLY A 769 -15.79 20.00 -10.00
CA GLY A 769 -14.78 20.37 -11.00
C GLY A 769 -13.63 21.25 -10.51
N LEU A 770 -13.25 21.14 -9.24
CA LEU A 770 -12.20 21.97 -8.63
C LEU A 770 -10.93 21.17 -8.33
N GLY A 771 -10.63 20.14 -9.14
CA GLY A 771 -9.53 19.20 -8.93
C GLY A 771 -8.13 19.78 -9.15
N GLY A 772 -7.99 20.95 -9.79
CA GLY A 772 -6.70 21.64 -9.90
C GLY A 772 -6.43 22.37 -11.21
N LYS A 773 -7.31 22.26 -12.22
CA LYS A 773 -7.05 22.84 -13.54
C LYS A 773 -7.28 24.36 -13.60
N SER A 774 -8.51 24.82 -13.44
CA SER A 774 -8.86 26.25 -13.34
C SER A 774 -10.16 26.43 -12.53
N ILE A 775 -10.64 27.66 -12.40
CA ILE A 775 -11.86 27.99 -11.66
C ILE A 775 -12.68 28.97 -12.51
N GLU A 776 -13.95 28.67 -12.73
CA GLU A 776 -14.88 29.46 -13.54
C GLU A 776 -15.74 30.40 -12.67
N SER A 777 -16.41 31.37 -13.31
CA SER A 777 -17.43 32.25 -12.72
C SER A 777 -18.78 31.55 -12.61
N GLN A 778 -19.68 32.13 -11.81
CA GLN A 778 -21.09 31.81 -11.79
C GLN A 778 -21.77 32.63 -12.89
N ASP A 779 -22.05 32.01 -14.03
CA ASP A 779 -22.60 32.71 -15.19
C ASP A 779 -24.12 32.59 -15.31
N ARG A 780 -24.75 31.82 -14.42
CA ARG A 780 -26.20 31.59 -14.41
C ARG A 780 -26.79 31.76 -13.01
N CYS A 781 -28.03 32.28 -12.97
CA CYS A 781 -28.81 32.47 -11.75
C CYS A 781 -28.02 33.18 -10.64
N LEU A 782 -27.83 34.51 -10.78
CA LEU A 782 -26.78 35.33 -10.17
C LEU A 782 -26.90 35.80 -8.70
N PRO A 783 -27.80 35.36 -7.79
CA PRO A 783 -27.45 35.54 -6.38
C PRO A 783 -26.17 34.76 -6.08
N THR A 784 -25.08 35.50 -5.79
CA THR A 784 -23.80 34.95 -5.32
C THR A 784 -23.82 34.65 -3.82
N THR A 785 -24.98 34.85 -3.18
CA THR A 785 -25.29 34.52 -1.79
C THR A 785 -26.57 33.72 -1.73
N PHE A 786 -26.71 32.85 -0.74
CA PHE A 786 -27.91 32.02 -0.58
C PHE A 786 -29.18 32.88 -0.39
N PRO A 787 -30.33 32.53 -1.00
CA PRO A 787 -30.61 31.34 -1.82
C PRO A 787 -30.03 31.43 -3.25
N TYR A 788 -29.47 30.31 -3.71
CA TYR A 788 -28.83 30.18 -5.03
C TYR A 788 -29.80 29.58 -6.06
N GLY A 789 -29.56 29.86 -7.34
CA GLY A 789 -30.33 29.26 -8.42
C GLY A 789 -31.55 30.06 -8.85
N CYS A 790 -32.11 29.65 -9.98
CA CYS A 790 -33.26 30.35 -10.58
C CYS A 790 -34.58 29.92 -9.92
N ASN A 791 -34.60 28.69 -9.38
CA ASN A 791 -35.72 28.07 -8.69
C ASN A 791 -35.42 27.82 -7.19
N GLY A 792 -34.29 28.33 -6.67
CA GLY A 792 -33.82 28.04 -5.32
C GLY A 792 -33.29 26.61 -5.14
N GLU A 793 -32.93 25.96 -6.25
CA GLU A 793 -32.53 24.56 -6.38
C GLU A 793 -31.14 24.28 -5.83
N TRP A 794 -30.26 25.29 -5.81
CA TRP A 794 -28.88 25.13 -5.37
C TRP A 794 -28.76 25.33 -3.86
N ALA A 795 -28.23 24.32 -3.17
CA ALA A 795 -27.94 24.40 -1.75
C ALA A 795 -26.61 25.12 -1.48
N LYS A 796 -25.63 24.91 -2.37
CA LYS A 796 -24.31 25.56 -2.30
C LYS A 796 -23.76 25.81 -3.69
N VAL A 797 -23.12 26.97 -3.84
CA VAL A 797 -22.31 27.36 -4.99
C VAL A 797 -20.98 27.90 -4.49
N TYR A 798 -19.89 27.53 -5.17
CA TYR A 798 -18.53 27.98 -4.89
C TYR A 798 -17.74 28.09 -6.20
N THR A 799 -17.74 29.31 -6.74
CA THR A 799 -17.05 29.72 -7.97
C THR A 799 -16.07 30.86 -7.69
N SER A 800 -15.39 31.34 -8.73
CA SER A 800 -14.53 32.53 -8.61
C SER A 800 -15.27 33.76 -8.04
N ASP A 801 -16.60 33.89 -8.25
CA ASP A 801 -17.43 34.96 -7.68
C ASP A 801 -17.62 34.84 -6.16
N GLN A 802 -17.40 33.65 -5.60
CA GLN A 802 -17.31 33.41 -4.16
C GLN A 802 -15.86 33.21 -3.70
N SER A 803 -14.88 33.71 -4.48
CA SER A 803 -13.45 33.58 -4.20
C SER A 803 -12.98 32.13 -4.07
N ALA A 804 -13.53 31.25 -4.93
CA ALA A 804 -13.24 29.84 -4.84
C ALA A 804 -11.75 29.49 -4.95
N GLN A 805 -11.41 28.38 -4.32
CA GLN A 805 -10.10 27.74 -4.33
C GLN A 805 -10.32 26.27 -4.72
N PHE A 806 -9.29 25.62 -5.24
CA PHE A 806 -9.33 24.19 -5.55
C PHE A 806 -9.65 23.36 -4.31
N GLY A 807 -10.24 22.18 -4.49
CA GLY A 807 -10.75 21.40 -3.38
C GLY A 807 -11.35 20.06 -3.79
N VAL A 808 -11.94 19.40 -2.81
CA VAL A 808 -12.50 18.05 -2.94
C VAL A 808 -13.74 17.91 -2.08
N LEU A 809 -14.76 17.23 -2.62
CA LEU A 809 -15.92 16.77 -1.86
C LEU A 809 -15.62 15.39 -1.27
N PHE A 810 -15.73 15.25 0.04
CA PHE A 810 -15.76 13.96 0.71
C PHE A 810 -17.21 13.59 1.04
N ILE A 811 -17.59 12.34 0.79
CA ILE A 811 -18.82 11.76 1.35
C ILE A 811 -18.41 10.55 2.20
N THR A 812 -18.69 10.62 3.49
CA THR A 812 -18.50 9.53 4.45
C THR A 812 -19.81 8.80 4.63
N PHE A 813 -19.85 7.52 4.27
CA PHE A 813 -21.00 6.63 4.39
C PHE A 813 -20.97 5.82 5.69
N ASN A 814 -22.15 5.31 6.09
CA ASN A 814 -22.34 4.57 7.33
C ASN A 814 -21.80 5.35 8.54
N VAL A 815 -22.27 6.60 8.66
CA VAL A 815 -21.93 7.50 9.77
C VAL A 815 -22.73 7.09 11.00
N ASP A 816 -22.09 7.17 12.17
CA ASP A 816 -22.66 6.74 13.46
C ASP A 816 -23.10 5.27 13.50
N GLY A 817 -22.58 4.43 12.60
CA GLY A 817 -22.94 3.01 12.48
C GLY A 817 -24.30 2.77 11.81
N ASP A 818 -24.89 3.79 11.18
CA ASP A 818 -26.14 3.69 10.44
C ASP A 818 -25.86 3.63 8.93
N ALA A 819 -25.97 2.44 8.32
CA ALA A 819 -25.69 2.22 6.91
C ALA A 819 -26.54 3.07 5.95
N LYS A 820 -27.66 3.62 6.44
CA LYS A 820 -28.55 4.53 5.70
C LYS A 820 -28.17 6.01 5.86
N LYS A 821 -27.11 6.35 6.61
CA LYS A 821 -26.64 7.74 6.78
C LYS A 821 -25.27 7.97 6.16
N ALA A 822 -25.12 9.15 5.57
CA ALA A 822 -23.84 9.64 5.11
C ALA A 822 -23.68 11.15 5.40
N ARG A 823 -22.45 11.64 5.37
CA ARG A 823 -22.10 13.04 5.59
C ARG A 823 -21.20 13.54 4.46
N GLY A 824 -21.61 14.63 3.82
CA GLY A 824 -20.85 15.31 2.79
C GLY A 824 -20.11 16.52 3.34
N GLU A 825 -18.85 16.70 2.95
CA GLU A 825 -18.02 17.86 3.31
C GLU A 825 -17.12 18.27 2.14
N PHE A 826 -17.22 19.53 1.70
CA PHE A 826 -16.28 20.08 0.72
C PHE A 826 -15.19 20.88 1.43
N PHE A 827 -13.93 20.51 1.21
CA PHE A 827 -12.76 21.24 1.71
C PHE A 827 -11.98 21.84 0.54
N ASN A 828 -11.48 23.06 0.73
CA ASN A 828 -10.50 23.65 -0.17
C ASN A 828 -9.05 23.34 0.27
N ILE A 829 -8.08 23.61 -0.61
CA ILE A 829 -6.65 23.32 -0.40
C ILE A 829 -5.88 24.43 0.34
N THR A 830 -6.55 25.30 1.11
CA THR A 830 -5.80 26.26 1.96
C THR A 830 -4.98 25.51 3.00
N ASP A 831 -3.98 26.18 3.60
CA ASP A 831 -3.23 25.64 4.73
C ASP A 831 -3.51 26.51 5.98
N PRO A 832 -4.30 26.01 6.96
CA PRO A 832 -4.96 24.70 6.98
C PRO A 832 -6.19 24.60 6.04
N PRO A 833 -6.64 23.40 5.65
CA PRO A 833 -7.80 23.21 4.76
C PRO A 833 -9.09 23.80 5.34
N THR A 834 -9.83 24.58 4.55
CA THR A 834 -11.07 25.23 5.00
C THR A 834 -12.29 24.41 4.59
N LEU A 835 -13.20 24.15 5.54
CA LEU A 835 -14.51 23.58 5.27
C LEU A 835 -15.41 24.63 4.61
N ILE A 836 -15.84 24.39 3.37
CA ILE A 836 -16.66 25.32 2.58
C ILE A 836 -18.14 24.94 2.62
N ASP A 837 -18.43 23.64 2.73
CA ASP A 837 -19.78 23.10 2.72
C ASP A 837 -19.87 21.81 3.55
N SER A 838 -20.99 21.61 4.23
CA SER A 838 -21.27 20.38 4.98
C SER A 838 -22.77 20.07 4.97
N PHE A 839 -23.11 18.81 4.73
CA PHE A 839 -24.48 18.33 4.65
C PHE A 839 -24.59 16.87 5.09
N THR A 840 -25.80 16.46 5.42
CA THR A 840 -26.15 15.08 5.77
C THR A 840 -26.98 14.46 4.66
N LEU A 841 -26.87 13.14 4.54
CA LEU A 841 -27.54 12.33 3.55
C LEU A 841 -28.25 11.19 4.27
N THR A 842 -29.51 10.97 3.92
CA THR A 842 -30.25 9.78 4.36
C THR A 842 -30.72 8.98 3.15
N ALA A 843 -30.33 7.72 3.09
CA ALA A 843 -30.81 6.76 2.11
C ALA A 843 -31.98 5.95 2.70
N ASP A 844 -32.92 5.60 1.84
CA ASP A 844 -33.87 4.53 2.14
C ASP A 844 -34.20 3.77 0.85
N PRO A 845 -33.37 2.79 0.46
CA PRO A 845 -33.59 2.04 -0.78
C PRO A 845 -34.88 1.21 -0.73
N SER A 846 -35.40 0.94 0.48
CA SER A 846 -36.69 0.29 0.71
C SER A 846 -37.89 1.25 0.72
N ALA A 847 -37.68 2.56 0.61
CA ALA A 847 -38.76 3.54 0.55
C ALA A 847 -39.42 3.65 -0.84
N SER A 848 -39.11 2.75 -1.77
CA SER A 848 -39.92 2.63 -2.97
C SER A 848 -41.30 2.11 -2.59
N SER A 849 -42.32 2.93 -2.84
CA SER A 849 -43.53 2.32 -3.36
C SER A 849 -43.17 1.66 -4.69
N PRO A 850 -43.60 0.43 -4.98
CA PRO A 850 -43.37 -0.18 -6.30
C PRO A 850 -43.80 0.80 -7.38
N ILE A 851 -42.87 1.19 -8.25
CA ILE A 851 -43.11 2.16 -9.33
C ILE A 851 -43.34 1.35 -10.59
N CYS A 852 -44.61 1.04 -10.83
CA CYS A 852 -44.95 0.35 -12.05
C CYS A 852 -44.48 1.11 -13.30
N GLY A 853 -43.75 0.43 -14.18
CA GLY A 853 -43.16 0.98 -15.40
C GLY A 853 -41.65 1.24 -15.30
N ASP A 854 -40.98 0.77 -14.26
CA ASP A 854 -39.53 0.92 -14.09
C ASP A 854 -38.73 -0.28 -14.65
N GLY A 855 -39.40 -1.27 -15.24
CA GLY A 855 -38.79 -2.46 -15.82
C GLY A 855 -38.37 -3.52 -14.79
N LEU A 856 -38.71 -3.34 -13.52
CA LEU A 856 -38.45 -4.28 -12.44
C LEU A 856 -39.74 -4.85 -11.89
N VAL A 857 -39.74 -6.14 -11.55
CA VAL A 857 -40.86 -6.72 -10.81
C VAL A 857 -40.55 -6.64 -9.32
N ALA A 858 -41.12 -5.64 -8.63
CA ALA A 858 -40.90 -5.39 -7.21
C ALA A 858 -42.22 -5.27 -6.41
N GLY A 859 -42.17 -5.61 -5.12
CA GLY A 859 -43.32 -5.45 -4.22
C GLY A 859 -44.57 -6.24 -4.66
N SER A 860 -45.64 -5.53 -4.99
CA SER A 860 -46.92 -6.12 -5.43
C SER A 860 -47.03 -6.34 -6.94
N GLU A 861 -45.98 -6.07 -7.71
CA GLU A 861 -45.96 -6.22 -9.16
C GLU A 861 -45.87 -7.70 -9.56
N GLN A 862 -46.57 -8.08 -10.62
CA GLN A 862 -46.53 -9.42 -11.20
C GLN A 862 -45.76 -9.45 -12.54
N CYS A 863 -45.52 -8.27 -13.12
CA CYS A 863 -44.77 -8.05 -14.34
C CYS A 863 -44.34 -6.58 -14.41
N ASP A 864 -43.26 -6.29 -15.11
CA ASP A 864 -42.89 -4.93 -15.47
C ASP A 864 -42.01 -4.96 -16.73
N LEU A 865 -42.48 -4.33 -17.79
CA LEU A 865 -41.83 -4.22 -19.10
C LEU A 865 -41.44 -2.76 -19.40
N GLY A 866 -41.34 -1.94 -18.37
CA GLY A 866 -41.02 -0.52 -18.46
C GLY A 866 -42.08 0.24 -19.25
N ALA A 867 -41.63 0.98 -20.26
CA ALA A 867 -42.50 1.75 -21.16
C ALA A 867 -43.54 0.90 -21.92
N HIS A 868 -43.36 -0.42 -21.99
CA HIS A 868 -44.28 -1.34 -22.67
C HIS A 868 -45.48 -1.77 -21.80
N ASN A 869 -45.54 -1.34 -20.54
CA ASN A 869 -46.66 -1.64 -19.66
C ASN A 869 -47.96 -1.02 -20.19
N GLY A 870 -49.01 -1.84 -20.28
CA GLY A 870 -50.30 -1.44 -20.84
C GLY A 870 -50.31 -1.23 -22.36
N GLN A 871 -49.22 -1.50 -23.07
CA GLN A 871 -49.17 -1.40 -24.53
C GLN A 871 -49.70 -2.67 -25.23
N ALA A 872 -50.27 -2.49 -26.43
CA ALA A 872 -50.69 -3.59 -27.28
C ALA A 872 -49.48 -4.45 -27.70
N GLY A 873 -49.67 -5.77 -27.77
CA GLY A 873 -48.59 -6.74 -27.99
C GLY A 873 -47.97 -7.30 -26.70
N PHE A 874 -48.37 -6.79 -25.53
CA PHE A 874 -47.87 -7.22 -24.23
C PHE A 874 -49.01 -7.59 -23.27
N CYS A 875 -48.68 -8.41 -22.28
CA CYS A 875 -49.59 -8.94 -21.27
C CYS A 875 -49.36 -8.33 -19.88
N CYS A 876 -48.52 -7.31 -19.79
CA CYS A 876 -48.35 -6.55 -18.57
C CYS A 876 -49.26 -5.32 -18.56
N SER A 877 -50.05 -5.13 -17.50
CA SER A 877 -50.94 -3.99 -17.36
C SER A 877 -50.17 -2.70 -17.03
N ALA A 878 -50.83 -1.54 -17.20
CA ALA A 878 -50.27 -0.24 -16.80
C ALA A 878 -50.09 -0.09 -15.28
N THR A 879 -50.55 -1.08 -14.48
CA THR A 879 -50.35 -1.16 -13.02
C THR A 879 -49.50 -2.38 -12.64
N CYS A 880 -48.76 -2.95 -13.60
CA CYS A 880 -47.76 -3.98 -13.37
C CYS A 880 -48.35 -5.27 -12.79
N GLN A 881 -49.57 -5.56 -13.23
CA GLN A 881 -50.23 -6.83 -12.98
C GLN A 881 -50.30 -7.61 -14.27
N LEU A 882 -50.23 -8.93 -14.18
CA LEU A 882 -50.44 -9.78 -15.33
C LEU A 882 -51.91 -9.66 -15.75
N ASN A 883 -52.14 -9.32 -17.01
CA ASN A 883 -53.49 -9.33 -17.57
C ASN A 883 -54.09 -10.73 -17.44
N SER A 884 -55.37 -10.82 -17.09
CA SER A 884 -56.04 -12.10 -16.85
C SER A 884 -55.99 -13.02 -18.06
N VAL A 885 -56.08 -14.33 -17.81
CA VAL A 885 -56.21 -15.34 -18.86
C VAL A 885 -57.31 -14.92 -19.86
N ALA A 886 -57.07 -15.15 -21.15
CA ALA A 886 -57.97 -14.79 -22.25
C ALA A 886 -58.05 -13.30 -22.62
N THR A 887 -57.28 -12.41 -21.97
CA THR A 887 -57.16 -11.00 -22.41
C THR A 887 -56.43 -10.94 -23.75
N VAL A 888 -57.03 -10.34 -24.79
CA VAL A 888 -56.41 -10.24 -26.12
C VAL A 888 -55.22 -9.28 -26.07
N CYS A 889 -54.01 -9.79 -26.32
CA CYS A 889 -52.78 -8.98 -26.37
C CYS A 889 -52.38 -8.66 -27.81
N ARG A 890 -52.79 -9.47 -28.79
CA ARG A 890 -52.68 -9.16 -30.22
C ARG A 890 -53.97 -9.56 -30.94
N ALA A 891 -54.52 -8.63 -31.72
CA ALA A 891 -55.69 -8.92 -32.56
C ALA A 891 -55.28 -9.70 -33.82
N ALA A 892 -56.20 -10.51 -34.33
CA ALA A 892 -56.04 -11.18 -35.62
C ALA A 892 -55.97 -10.17 -36.77
N VAL A 893 -54.99 -10.32 -37.66
CA VAL A 893 -54.67 -9.41 -38.77
C VAL A 893 -55.23 -9.92 -40.12
N GLY A 894 -55.72 -11.16 -40.19
CA GLY A 894 -56.33 -11.72 -41.39
C GLY A 894 -57.24 -12.93 -41.11
N ALA A 895 -57.93 -13.42 -42.14
CA ALA A 895 -58.92 -14.49 -42.01
C ALA A 895 -58.35 -15.82 -41.47
N CYS A 896 -57.04 -16.04 -41.64
CA CYS A 896 -56.30 -17.22 -41.18
C CYS A 896 -55.54 -17.01 -39.88
N ASP A 897 -55.67 -15.85 -39.27
CA ASP A 897 -54.96 -15.47 -38.07
C ASP A 897 -55.83 -15.71 -36.82
N VAL A 898 -55.22 -16.15 -35.73
CA VAL A 898 -55.88 -16.28 -34.41
C VAL A 898 -55.41 -15.13 -33.54
N ALA A 899 -56.31 -14.50 -32.79
CA ALA A 899 -55.92 -13.48 -31.83
C ALA A 899 -55.23 -14.15 -30.63
N GLU A 900 -54.03 -13.71 -30.27
CA GLU A 900 -53.34 -14.22 -29.09
C GLU A 900 -53.87 -13.55 -27.83
N THR A 901 -54.01 -14.39 -26.82
CA THR A 901 -54.50 -13.98 -25.52
C THR A 901 -53.45 -14.26 -24.46
N CYS A 902 -53.44 -13.42 -23.43
CA CYS A 902 -52.57 -13.58 -22.29
C CYS A 902 -52.85 -14.90 -21.58
N THR A 903 -51.77 -15.56 -21.15
CA THR A 903 -51.83 -16.81 -20.41
C THR A 903 -52.11 -16.61 -18.92
N GLY A 904 -52.11 -15.35 -18.45
CA GLY A 904 -52.16 -15.00 -17.02
C GLY A 904 -50.88 -15.33 -16.25
N SER A 905 -49.83 -15.81 -16.92
CA SER A 905 -48.56 -16.24 -16.32
C SER A 905 -47.31 -15.67 -17.00
N SER A 906 -47.49 -14.92 -18.10
CA SER A 906 -46.41 -14.31 -18.88
C SER A 906 -46.72 -12.84 -19.15
N ALA A 907 -45.71 -11.98 -19.02
CA ALA A 907 -45.79 -10.56 -19.36
C ALA A 907 -45.78 -10.32 -20.89
N TYR A 908 -45.31 -11.29 -21.67
CA TYR A 908 -45.28 -11.20 -23.14
C TYR A 908 -46.48 -11.92 -23.76
N CYS A 909 -46.99 -11.35 -24.86
CA CYS A 909 -48.01 -12.00 -25.67
C CYS A 909 -47.43 -13.29 -26.30
N PRO A 910 -48.19 -14.39 -26.33
CA PRO A 910 -47.74 -15.63 -26.97
C PRO A 910 -47.35 -15.44 -28.43
N ALA A 911 -46.53 -16.36 -28.94
CA ALA A 911 -46.16 -16.36 -30.35
C ALA A 911 -47.38 -16.55 -31.25
N ASN A 912 -47.31 -15.97 -32.46
CA ASN A 912 -48.40 -16.02 -33.42
C ASN A 912 -48.85 -17.45 -33.70
N THR A 913 -50.16 -17.67 -33.59
CA THR A 913 -50.78 -18.94 -33.94
C THR A 913 -51.73 -18.73 -35.12
N TYR A 914 -51.59 -19.56 -36.15
CA TYR A 914 -52.44 -19.51 -37.34
C TYR A 914 -53.49 -20.62 -37.28
N LYS A 915 -54.64 -20.37 -37.90
CA LYS A 915 -55.70 -21.39 -38.03
C LYS A 915 -55.16 -22.58 -38.84
N ASP A 916 -55.65 -23.77 -38.51
CA ASP A 916 -55.24 -25.02 -39.14
C ASP A 916 -55.38 -24.97 -40.66
N SER A 917 -54.54 -25.74 -41.35
CA SER A 917 -54.51 -25.77 -42.82
C SER A 917 -55.77 -26.32 -43.49
N SER A 918 -56.70 -26.86 -42.69
CA SER A 918 -58.04 -27.29 -43.11
C SER A 918 -59.10 -26.19 -42.99
N THR A 919 -58.77 -25.05 -42.38
CA THR A 919 -59.73 -23.98 -42.14
C THR A 919 -60.00 -23.19 -43.41
N VAL A 920 -61.23 -23.21 -43.90
CA VAL A 920 -61.64 -22.42 -45.08
C VAL A 920 -61.62 -20.93 -44.72
N CYS A 921 -60.78 -20.16 -45.42
CA CYS A 921 -60.65 -18.72 -45.25
C CYS A 921 -61.34 -17.91 -46.35
N ARG A 922 -61.62 -18.55 -47.50
CA ARG A 922 -62.49 -18.01 -48.53
C ARG A 922 -63.40 -19.13 -49.05
N PRO A 923 -64.73 -19.01 -48.88
CA PRO A 923 -65.66 -19.98 -49.43
C PRO A 923 -65.82 -19.79 -50.95
N VAL A 924 -66.25 -20.85 -51.63
CA VAL A 924 -66.58 -20.85 -53.07
C VAL A 924 -67.60 -19.75 -53.39
N ALA A 925 -67.23 -18.80 -54.25
CA ALA A 925 -68.07 -17.68 -54.69
C ALA A 925 -68.91 -18.01 -55.95
N GLY A 926 -68.56 -19.04 -56.72
CA GLY A 926 -69.30 -19.46 -57.92
C GLY A 926 -68.93 -20.86 -58.41
N ALA A 927 -69.60 -21.35 -59.45
CA ALA A 927 -69.42 -22.74 -59.95
C ALA A 927 -67.98 -23.06 -60.39
N CYS A 928 -67.19 -22.04 -60.73
CA CYS A 928 -65.79 -22.13 -61.16
C CYS A 928 -64.77 -21.87 -60.06
N ASP A 929 -65.22 -21.66 -58.83
CA ASP A 929 -64.37 -21.28 -57.73
C ASP A 929 -64.00 -22.49 -56.85
N VAL A 930 -62.83 -22.44 -56.23
CA VAL A 930 -62.39 -23.41 -55.22
C VAL A 930 -62.31 -22.68 -53.88
N ALA A 931 -62.70 -23.35 -52.79
CA ALA A 931 -62.51 -22.75 -51.48
C ALA A 931 -61.02 -22.77 -51.10
N GLU A 932 -60.46 -21.62 -50.74
CA GLU A 932 -59.12 -21.57 -50.16
C GLU A 932 -59.17 -21.91 -48.67
N THR A 933 -58.27 -22.80 -48.27
CA THR A 933 -57.98 -23.05 -46.87
C THR A 933 -56.71 -22.32 -46.44
N CYS A 934 -56.62 -22.02 -45.16
CA CYS A 934 -55.42 -21.48 -44.55
C CYS A 934 -54.22 -22.41 -44.80
N THR A 935 -53.01 -21.86 -44.74
CA THR A 935 -51.79 -22.67 -44.92
C THR A 935 -51.29 -23.29 -43.61
N GLY A 936 -51.85 -22.89 -42.46
CA GLY A 936 -51.32 -23.19 -41.13
C GLY A 936 -50.07 -22.37 -40.75
N SER A 937 -49.63 -21.46 -41.62
CA SER A 937 -48.37 -20.70 -41.46
C SER A 937 -48.46 -19.23 -41.86
N SER A 938 -49.62 -18.76 -42.32
CA SER A 938 -49.86 -17.40 -42.81
C SER A 938 -51.11 -16.80 -42.17
N ALA A 939 -51.05 -15.52 -41.82
CA ALA A 939 -52.19 -14.74 -41.32
C ALA A 939 -53.27 -14.51 -42.41
N TYR A 940 -52.87 -14.56 -43.67
CA TYR A 940 -53.74 -14.29 -44.82
C TYR A 940 -54.08 -15.57 -45.57
N CYS A 941 -55.30 -15.59 -46.11
CA CYS A 941 -55.75 -16.63 -47.02
C CYS A 941 -54.85 -16.66 -48.26
N PRO A 942 -54.50 -17.85 -48.80
CA PRO A 942 -53.74 -17.93 -50.04
C PRO A 942 -54.50 -17.26 -51.21
N ALA A 943 -53.78 -17.05 -52.31
CA ALA A 943 -54.34 -16.43 -53.50
C ALA A 943 -55.52 -17.25 -54.03
N ASP A 944 -56.52 -16.53 -54.53
CA ASP A 944 -57.75 -17.05 -55.11
C ASP A 944 -57.44 -18.03 -56.24
N THR A 945 -57.93 -19.27 -56.14
CA THR A 945 -57.62 -20.36 -57.05
C THR A 945 -58.89 -20.84 -57.74
N TYR A 946 -58.94 -20.64 -59.05
CA TYR A 946 -60.08 -21.06 -59.86
C TYR A 946 -59.90 -22.49 -60.39
N LYS A 947 -61.02 -23.17 -60.60
CA LYS A 947 -61.02 -24.48 -61.27
C LYS A 947 -60.41 -24.34 -62.67
N ALA A 948 -59.71 -25.39 -63.11
CA ALA A 948 -59.03 -25.41 -64.40
C ALA A 948 -59.99 -25.05 -65.54
N SER A 949 -59.48 -24.42 -66.60
CA SER A 949 -60.29 -23.93 -67.72
C SER A 949 -60.97 -25.04 -68.54
N SER A 950 -60.75 -26.30 -68.18
CA SER A 950 -61.42 -27.49 -68.71
C SER A 950 -62.59 -27.96 -67.84
N THR A 951 -62.94 -27.25 -66.78
CA THR A 951 -64.00 -27.66 -65.86
C THR A 951 -65.34 -27.12 -66.33
N VAL A 952 -66.29 -28.02 -66.60
CA VAL A 952 -67.67 -27.64 -66.93
C VAL A 952 -68.33 -27.04 -65.70
N CYS A 953 -68.80 -25.80 -65.83
CA CYS A 953 -69.41 -25.06 -64.73
C CYS A 953 -70.91 -24.85 -64.94
N ARG A 954 -71.36 -24.91 -66.18
CA ARG A 954 -72.76 -25.06 -66.57
C ARG A 954 -72.83 -26.10 -67.69
N PRO A 955 -73.53 -27.22 -67.48
CA PRO A 955 -73.71 -28.21 -68.53
C PRO A 955 -74.68 -27.68 -69.59
N ALA A 956 -74.53 -28.12 -70.83
CA ALA A 956 -75.45 -27.79 -71.91
C ALA A 956 -76.88 -28.24 -71.57
N SER A 957 -77.82 -27.30 -71.63
CA SER A 957 -79.25 -27.51 -71.43
C SER A 957 -79.95 -27.81 -72.76
N GLY A 958 -79.61 -28.96 -73.35
CA GLY A 958 -80.17 -29.44 -74.63
C GLY A 958 -79.18 -29.36 -75.79
N ALA A 959 -79.59 -29.86 -76.96
CA ALA A 959 -78.70 -30.02 -78.11
C ALA A 959 -78.22 -28.69 -78.74
N CYS A 960 -78.93 -27.58 -78.47
CA CYS A 960 -78.65 -26.27 -79.06
C CYS A 960 -77.89 -25.32 -78.10
N ASP A 961 -77.47 -25.82 -76.94
CA ASP A 961 -76.70 -25.11 -75.91
C ASP A 961 -75.26 -25.65 -75.87
N VAL A 962 -74.27 -24.83 -75.52
CA VAL A 962 -72.89 -25.34 -75.29
C VAL A 962 -72.60 -25.35 -73.80
N ALA A 963 -71.88 -26.37 -73.32
CA ALA A 963 -71.47 -26.40 -71.93
C ALA A 963 -70.40 -25.32 -71.68
N GLU A 964 -70.64 -24.42 -70.73
CA GLU A 964 -69.67 -23.41 -70.33
C GLU A 964 -68.57 -24.02 -69.48
N MET A 965 -67.34 -23.72 -69.89
CA MET A 965 -66.15 -24.06 -69.15
C MET A 965 -65.70 -22.87 -68.31
N CYS A 966 -65.11 -23.16 -67.16
CA CYS A 966 -64.38 -22.16 -66.39
C CYS A 966 -63.29 -21.51 -67.24
N THR A 967 -62.97 -20.26 -66.95
CA THR A 967 -61.88 -19.56 -67.66
C THR A 967 -60.51 -19.84 -67.04
N GLY A 968 -60.46 -20.43 -65.84
CA GLY A 968 -59.25 -20.54 -65.02
C GLY A 968 -58.86 -19.22 -64.33
N THR A 969 -59.65 -18.15 -64.50
CA THR A 969 -59.35 -16.79 -64.00
C THR A 969 -60.55 -16.09 -63.36
N SER A 970 -61.71 -16.74 -63.27
CA SER A 970 -62.96 -16.19 -62.74
C SER A 970 -63.70 -17.23 -61.89
N ALA A 971 -64.26 -16.78 -60.76
CA ALA A 971 -65.12 -17.58 -59.87
C ALA A 971 -66.45 -18.00 -60.52
N TYR A 972 -66.92 -17.22 -61.49
CA TYR A 972 -68.20 -17.42 -62.15
C TYR A 972 -68.02 -18.02 -63.55
N CYS A 973 -69.01 -18.82 -63.97
CA CYS A 973 -69.11 -19.25 -65.36
C CYS A 973 -69.13 -18.04 -66.31
N PRO A 974 -68.55 -18.17 -67.52
CA PRO A 974 -68.82 -17.22 -68.58
C PRO A 974 -70.31 -17.17 -68.92
N ALA A 975 -70.71 -16.13 -69.66
CA ALA A 975 -72.08 -15.98 -70.14
C ALA A 975 -72.51 -17.18 -71.01
N ASN A 976 -73.82 -17.45 -71.06
CA ASN A 976 -74.37 -18.59 -71.79
C ASN A 976 -73.95 -18.55 -73.26
N GLY A 977 -73.26 -19.59 -73.71
CA GLY A 977 -72.91 -19.79 -75.10
C GLY A 977 -73.96 -20.66 -75.76
N PHE A 978 -74.30 -20.35 -77.01
CA PHE A 978 -75.19 -21.19 -77.81
C PHE A 978 -74.40 -21.79 -78.98
N GLN A 979 -74.88 -22.93 -79.48
CA GLN A 979 -74.39 -23.45 -80.76
C GLN A 979 -74.64 -22.41 -81.87
N PRO A 980 -73.79 -22.35 -82.92
CA PRO A 980 -74.01 -21.46 -84.05
C PRO A 980 -75.41 -21.64 -84.66
N ASP A 981 -76.02 -20.53 -85.09
CA ASP A 981 -77.31 -20.54 -85.79
C ASP A 981 -77.28 -21.52 -86.96
N GLY A 982 -78.25 -22.44 -87.01
CA GLY A 982 -78.32 -23.49 -88.04
C GLY A 982 -77.64 -24.81 -87.68
N THR A 983 -77.00 -24.93 -86.50
CA THR A 983 -76.49 -26.22 -86.01
C THR A 983 -77.64 -27.22 -85.87
N ALA A 984 -77.52 -28.41 -86.46
CA ALA A 984 -78.59 -29.40 -86.40
C ALA A 984 -78.84 -29.85 -84.95
N CYS A 985 -80.08 -29.76 -84.47
CA CYS A 985 -80.50 -30.34 -83.20
C CYS A 985 -81.78 -31.18 -83.37
N ASP A 986 -81.94 -32.22 -82.55
CA ASP A 986 -83.12 -33.08 -82.49
C ASP A 986 -83.44 -33.30 -81.00
N ASP A 987 -84.52 -32.69 -80.53
CA ASP A 987 -84.96 -32.76 -79.14
C ASP A 987 -86.14 -33.74 -78.94
N GLY A 988 -86.62 -34.35 -80.02
CA GLY A 988 -87.72 -35.32 -80.00
C GLY A 988 -89.11 -34.74 -79.69
N THR A 989 -89.31 -33.41 -79.72
CA THR A 989 -90.63 -32.80 -79.45
C THR A 989 -91.10 -31.84 -80.57
N ALA A 990 -92.41 -31.52 -80.61
CA ALA A 990 -92.99 -30.63 -81.62
C ALA A 990 -92.94 -29.17 -81.15
N ALA A 991 -92.27 -28.31 -81.93
CA ALA A 991 -91.92 -26.91 -81.63
C ALA A 991 -92.96 -26.14 -80.78
N THR A 992 -92.56 -25.71 -79.59
CA THR A 992 -93.33 -24.79 -78.73
C THR A 992 -92.62 -23.45 -78.61
N CYS A 993 -93.38 -22.36 -78.45
CA CYS A 993 -92.80 -21.03 -78.23
C CYS A 993 -91.90 -21.08 -76.98
N ASN A 994 -90.63 -20.71 -77.16
CA ASN A 994 -89.51 -20.75 -76.22
C ASN A 994 -88.57 -21.99 -76.31
N ASP A 995 -88.66 -22.75 -77.40
CA ASP A 995 -87.69 -23.80 -77.77
C ASP A 995 -86.51 -23.21 -78.58
N HIS A 996 -85.28 -23.58 -78.22
CA HIS A 996 -84.05 -23.17 -78.93
C HIS A 996 -83.71 -24.10 -80.11
N CYS A 997 -84.39 -25.26 -80.23
CA CYS A 997 -84.38 -26.14 -81.40
C CYS A 997 -85.59 -25.86 -82.29
N THR A 998 -85.45 -24.99 -83.29
CA THR A 998 -86.54 -24.70 -84.22
C THR A 998 -86.32 -25.37 -85.55
N VAL A 999 -87.20 -26.31 -85.91
CA VAL A 999 -87.18 -27.03 -87.21
C VAL A 999 -85.87 -27.81 -87.42
N GLY A 1000 -85.38 -28.46 -86.37
CA GLY A 1000 -84.18 -29.28 -86.44
C GLY A 1000 -82.87 -28.49 -86.44
N SER A 1001 -82.89 -27.20 -86.07
CA SER A 1001 -81.71 -26.32 -86.07
C SER A 1001 -81.72 -25.32 -84.91
N CYS A 1002 -80.54 -24.99 -84.38
CA CYS A 1002 -80.34 -24.05 -83.26
C CYS A 1002 -80.62 -22.60 -83.65
N ALA A 1003 -81.25 -21.82 -82.77
CA ALA A 1003 -81.40 -20.36 -82.88
C ALA A 1003 -80.87 -19.63 -81.62
N GLY A 1004 -79.87 -18.77 -81.78
CA GLY A 1004 -78.97 -18.25 -80.75
C GLY A 1004 -79.39 -16.97 -80.02
N SER A 1005 -80.65 -16.54 -80.07
CA SER A 1005 -81.12 -15.47 -79.17
C SER A 1005 -82.62 -15.55 -78.89
N THR A 1006 -83.01 -15.36 -77.63
CA THR A 1006 -84.41 -15.23 -77.19
C THR A 1006 -85.02 -13.95 -77.75
N THR A 1007 -85.60 -14.01 -78.94
CA THR A 1007 -86.63 -13.03 -79.33
C THR A 1007 -87.97 -13.47 -78.76
N SER A 1008 -88.56 -12.59 -77.97
CA SER A 1008 -89.92 -12.65 -77.44
C SER A 1008 -90.94 -13.11 -78.50
N CYS A 1009 -91.73 -14.12 -78.14
CA CYS A 1009 -92.92 -14.69 -78.79
C CYS A 1009 -93.06 -14.54 -80.31
#